data_AF-B7S1I8-F1
#
_entry.id   AF-B7S1I8-F1
#
_cell.length_a   1.000
_cell.length_b   1.000
_cell.length_c   1.000
_cell.angle_alpha   90.00
_cell.angle_beta   90.00
_cell.angle_gamma   90.00
#
_symmetry.space_group_name_H-M   'P 1'
#
loop_
_entity.id
_entity.type
_entity.pdbx_description
1 polymer ?
#
loop_
_entity_poly.entity_id
_entity_poly.type
_entity_poly.pdbx_seq_one_letter_code
_entity_poly.pdbx_strand_id
1 'polypeptide(L)'
;MAACASRPYQASGFKAVAFTQRAIVQQQGNLTVSASVPTAAETEALTGLDLYSQGIQPVWLEIENGSEWPVRLVKWSIDRDYFSPIEVAYMNRKQFTKQGYEDMQAWFHNNAMPRQIPASGKASGLVFTHLRAGTKGFNLNLFQQGQLYDFTFLVPLPGFQADYTRVKFDQLYASEEIIELDRAGLRDKLENELACCATDETKTKQGGPFNTILIGSGNTLRRAMLRGDWLETSAETVTKSRTQRYKGRSPDAVFWKYRKDGNERIALHLWLTPWRVDGKPVWVSQVFYFLVDTSPVAIFLQKLEGNAEAEAFFARESVTADLDSAQNFFLQNLWYNGSLEATGYVYGAGEVTIDNPQTSFGGATYFSEGYRLIVFLADTIMALDDAAFIYDIRRPVHANEAIVKGRQIAPPNNRLHTQSEGDLLVSTAVPSREETKKIFGMDLYGKGIQPVWVQVENRGNNELILTPMSLDQAYFTARETANRSRIEFSLGHAAHFEERSHARLTVSPQSIVAGYIFSRVDEGTKSFNVDVIGEGEAYLMSFFVPVPGLKLDHHKVDVANIYPNNEIRNVNLAELVAEVELMPCCVYNAGGQDEGDPLNLVFIGEPRDLYYAFMRAGWDETERIHGASLLKTAASMFTAGRYRHSPVSALYVFDRPQDAALQRARGSVKERNHLRIWMTPLRHEGKPVWIGQISRDIGVRFTRKTISTHKIDPDVDETREYLLEDLAYSQTVKAFGYIGGVGVADYAQPRSNLTGDSYFTDGRRLLLWLSGEPIGLDEVQVMDLSGYSRDNAESD
;
A
#
# COMPACT_ATOMS: atom_id res chain seq x y z
N MET A 1 15.92 0.59 -46.33
CA MET A 1 17.28 1.15 -46.21
C MET A 1 17.36 1.94 -44.91
N ALA A 2 18.54 1.92 -44.30
CA ALA A 2 18.87 2.18 -42.91
C ALA A 2 18.35 3.50 -42.28
N ALA A 3 17.87 3.40 -41.05
CA ALA A 3 18.00 4.43 -40.02
C ALA A 3 18.44 3.76 -38.71
N CYS A 4 19.57 3.02 -38.76
CA CYS A 4 20.28 2.58 -37.56
C CYS A 4 21.40 3.57 -37.27
N ALA A 5 21.03 4.72 -36.70
CA ALA A 5 21.96 5.54 -35.94
C ALA A 5 21.22 5.97 -34.67
N SER A 6 21.17 5.04 -33.73
CA SER A 6 20.82 5.35 -32.34
C SER A 6 21.88 6.31 -31.77
N ARG A 7 21.48 7.27 -30.94
CA ARG A 7 22.38 8.31 -30.40
C ARG A 7 23.25 7.79 -29.24
N PRO A 8 24.41 8.39 -28.94
CA PRO A 8 25.11 8.17 -27.67
C PRO A 8 24.26 8.70 -26.50
N TYR A 9 24.52 8.20 -25.29
CA TYR A 9 23.89 8.73 -24.08
C TYR A 9 24.67 9.93 -23.55
N GLN A 10 23.94 10.96 -23.11
CA GLN A 10 24.51 12.15 -22.50
C GLN A 10 23.65 12.52 -21.29
N ALA A 11 24.31 12.71 -20.15
CA ALA A 11 23.71 13.13 -18.90
C ALA A 11 24.64 14.12 -18.20
N SER A 12 24.05 14.92 -17.32
CA SER A 12 24.74 15.94 -16.56
C SER A 12 25.02 15.45 -15.13
N GLY A 13 25.97 16.08 -14.44
CA GLY A 13 26.15 15.87 -12.99
C GLY A 13 25.18 16.73 -12.17
N PHE A 14 24.93 16.38 -10.90
CA PHE A 14 23.99 17.12 -10.04
C PHE A 14 24.31 18.62 -9.91
N LYS A 15 25.59 19.00 -9.93
CA LYS A 15 26.03 20.41 -9.84
C LYS A 15 25.62 21.27 -11.04
N ALA A 16 25.26 20.64 -12.16
CA ALA A 16 24.83 21.36 -13.36
C ALA A 16 23.37 21.83 -13.28
N VAL A 17 22.61 21.41 -12.26
CA VAL A 17 21.17 21.68 -12.16
C VAL A 17 20.84 22.29 -10.79
N ALA A 18 20.01 23.33 -10.78
CA ALA A 18 19.78 24.16 -9.59
C ALA A 18 18.87 23.54 -8.51
N PHE A 19 18.28 22.36 -8.76
CA PHE A 19 17.28 21.78 -7.86
C PHE A 19 17.82 21.48 -6.45
N THR A 20 19.12 21.19 -6.31
CA THR A 20 19.78 20.95 -5.01
C THR A 20 19.83 22.19 -4.13
N GLN A 21 19.81 23.39 -4.70
CA GLN A 21 19.76 24.66 -3.96
C GLN A 21 18.41 24.87 -3.25
N ARG A 22 17.38 24.11 -3.64
CA ARG A 22 16.03 24.14 -3.05
C ARG A 22 15.79 22.99 -2.08
N ALA A 23 16.85 22.33 -1.61
CA ALA A 23 16.71 21.20 -0.70
C ALA A 23 16.09 21.63 0.63
N ILE A 24 15.12 20.85 1.10
CA ILE A 24 14.62 20.92 2.47
C ILE A 24 15.58 20.11 3.32
N VAL A 25 16.06 20.70 4.41
CA VAL A 25 16.99 20.06 5.34
C VAL A 25 16.26 19.76 6.64
N GLN A 26 16.37 18.54 7.13
CA GLN A 26 15.92 18.13 8.46
C GLN A 26 17.09 17.46 9.19
N GLN A 27 17.12 17.60 10.50
CA GLN A 27 18.15 16.99 11.35
C GLN A 27 17.49 16.28 12.53
N GLN A 28 17.96 15.07 12.82
CA GLN A 28 17.61 14.33 14.04
C GLN A 28 18.88 13.69 14.59
N GLY A 29 19.22 14.01 15.84
CA GLY A 29 20.49 13.59 16.44
C GLY A 29 21.69 13.99 15.59
N ASN A 30 22.53 13.01 15.26
CA ASN A 30 23.75 13.18 14.45
C ASN A 30 23.51 13.00 12.93
N LEU A 31 22.24 12.88 12.51
CA LEU A 31 21.88 12.65 11.12
C LEU A 31 21.26 13.91 10.53
N THR A 32 21.82 14.40 9.43
CA THR A 32 21.26 15.50 8.64
C THR A 32 20.83 14.97 7.28
N VAL A 33 19.57 15.18 6.93
CA VAL A 33 18.97 14.73 5.67
C VAL A 33 18.52 15.93 4.86
N SER A 34 19.06 16.05 3.66
CA SER A 34 18.67 17.05 2.67
C SER A 34 17.90 16.37 1.55
N ALA A 35 16.72 16.89 1.20
CA ALA A 35 15.86 16.34 0.16
C ALA A 35 15.40 17.40 -0.83
N SER A 36 15.46 17.08 -2.13
CA SER A 36 14.89 17.91 -3.20
C SER A 36 14.30 17.05 -4.31
N VAL A 37 13.40 17.65 -5.10
CA VAL A 37 12.75 16.96 -6.22
C VAL A 37 12.96 17.80 -7.48
N PRO A 38 13.72 17.30 -8.48
CA PRO A 38 13.89 17.98 -9.75
C PRO A 38 12.56 18.04 -10.51
N THR A 39 12.26 19.17 -11.14
CA THR A 39 11.13 19.31 -12.08
C THR A 39 11.31 18.40 -13.30
N ALA A 40 10.28 18.26 -14.14
CA ALA A 40 10.38 17.51 -15.39
C ALA A 40 11.52 18.01 -16.28
N ALA A 41 11.63 19.33 -16.48
CA ALA A 41 12.69 19.94 -17.28
C ALA A 41 14.09 19.75 -16.66
N GLU A 42 14.21 19.88 -15.34
CA GLU A 42 15.48 19.63 -14.64
C GLU A 42 15.87 18.15 -14.68
N THR A 43 14.88 17.24 -14.64
CA THR A 43 15.09 15.79 -14.77
C THR A 43 15.58 15.44 -16.17
N GLU A 44 14.99 16.03 -17.21
CA GLU A 44 15.44 15.84 -18.59
C GLU A 44 16.84 16.43 -18.81
N ALA A 45 17.13 17.61 -18.26
CA ALA A 45 18.47 18.21 -18.31
C ALA A 45 19.53 17.38 -17.56
N LEU A 46 19.13 16.74 -16.44
CA LEU A 46 20.00 15.89 -15.64
C LEU A 46 20.27 14.55 -16.34
N THR A 47 19.22 13.88 -16.80
CA THR A 47 19.27 12.47 -17.24
C THR A 47 19.29 12.28 -18.75
N GLY A 48 18.95 13.32 -19.52
CA GLY A 48 18.70 13.23 -20.96
C GLY A 48 17.37 12.54 -21.32
N LEU A 49 16.50 12.27 -20.34
CA LEU A 49 15.28 11.47 -20.48
C LEU A 49 14.06 12.19 -19.89
N ASP A 50 12.94 12.14 -20.60
CA ASP A 50 11.64 12.53 -20.07
C ASP A 50 11.05 11.39 -19.21
N LEU A 51 11.49 11.34 -17.95
CA LEU A 51 11.02 10.36 -16.97
C LEU A 51 9.60 10.67 -16.47
N TYR A 52 9.20 11.94 -16.46
CA TYR A 52 7.91 12.36 -15.95
C TYR A 52 6.76 11.85 -16.82
N SER A 53 6.90 11.86 -18.16
CA SER A 53 5.88 11.25 -19.05
C SER A 53 5.74 9.73 -18.89
N GLN A 54 6.73 9.09 -18.26
CA GLN A 54 6.72 7.66 -17.92
C GLN A 54 6.14 7.39 -16.53
N GLY A 55 5.71 8.44 -15.81
CA GLY A 55 5.23 8.32 -14.43
C GLY A 55 6.35 8.15 -13.40
N ILE A 56 7.60 8.49 -13.73
CA ILE A 56 8.77 8.38 -12.85
C ILE A 56 9.19 9.79 -12.41
N GLN A 57 9.33 9.96 -11.10
CA GLN A 57 9.77 11.19 -10.46
C GLN A 57 10.96 10.89 -9.54
N PRO A 58 12.17 11.33 -9.90
CA PRO A 58 13.33 11.19 -9.03
C PRO A 58 13.18 12.04 -7.76
N VAL A 59 13.62 11.51 -6.62
CA VAL A 59 13.87 12.24 -5.38
C VAL A 59 15.38 12.24 -5.16
N TRP A 60 15.98 13.42 -5.01
CA TRP A 60 17.37 13.55 -4.63
C TRP A 60 17.51 13.63 -3.12
N LEU A 61 18.48 12.90 -2.59
CA LEU A 61 18.82 12.87 -1.17
C LEU A 61 20.32 13.12 -1.00
N GLU A 62 20.66 13.83 0.07
CA GLU A 62 22.00 13.81 0.68
C GLU A 62 21.83 13.55 2.18
N ILE A 63 22.55 12.56 2.68
CA ILE A 63 22.55 12.18 4.09
C ILE A 63 23.96 12.36 4.61
N GLU A 64 24.09 13.19 5.64
CA GLU A 64 25.30 13.35 6.42
C GLU A 64 25.14 12.61 7.74
N ASN A 65 26.06 11.69 8.00
CA ASN A 65 26.13 10.87 9.19
C ASN A 65 27.30 11.33 10.06
N GLY A 66 27.00 12.12 11.09
CA GLY A 66 27.98 12.59 12.07
C GLY A 66 28.26 11.60 13.20
N SER A 67 27.74 10.38 13.15
CA SER A 67 27.96 9.35 14.17
C SER A 67 29.14 8.43 13.84
N GLU A 68 29.61 7.68 14.84
CA GLU A 68 30.72 6.71 14.70
C GLU A 68 30.31 5.38 14.06
N TRP A 69 29.02 5.21 13.74
CA TRP A 69 28.48 3.98 13.17
C TRP A 69 27.93 4.23 11.77
N PRO A 70 28.00 3.27 10.85
CA PRO A 70 27.29 3.41 9.58
C PRO A 70 25.78 3.50 9.84
N VAL A 71 25.07 4.18 8.95
CA VAL A 71 23.61 4.25 8.98
C VAL A 71 23.05 3.68 7.68
N ARG A 72 21.96 2.95 7.79
CA ARG A 72 21.29 2.32 6.66
C ARG A 72 20.03 3.10 6.28
N LEU A 73 19.95 3.52 5.02
CA LEU A 73 18.73 4.04 4.40
C LEU A 73 17.82 2.88 3.99
N VAL A 74 16.53 3.00 4.32
CA VAL A 74 15.47 2.13 3.81
C VAL A 74 14.80 2.81 2.62
N LYS A 75 15.01 2.31 1.39
CA LYS A 75 14.39 2.92 0.20
C LYS A 75 12.88 2.63 0.15
N TRP A 76 12.46 1.48 0.67
CA TRP A 76 11.05 1.06 0.73
C TRP A 76 10.15 2.12 1.39
N SER A 77 10.63 2.86 2.41
CA SER A 77 9.79 3.87 3.08
C SER A 77 9.58 5.17 2.31
N ILE A 78 10.41 5.43 1.29
CA ILE A 78 10.24 6.58 0.39
C ILE A 78 9.14 6.29 -0.62
N ASP A 79 9.18 5.09 -1.22
CA ASP A 79 8.17 4.58 -2.15
C ASP A 79 8.25 3.05 -2.18
N ARG A 80 7.23 2.37 -1.67
CA ARG A 80 7.15 0.90 -1.59
C ARG A 80 7.37 0.19 -2.93
N ASP A 81 7.06 0.87 -4.04
CA ASP A 81 7.14 0.32 -5.39
C ASP A 81 8.20 1.03 -6.26
N TYR A 82 9.16 1.75 -5.65
CA TYR A 82 10.22 2.51 -6.34
C TYR A 82 10.88 1.73 -7.49
N PHE A 83 11.29 2.45 -8.53
CA PHE A 83 11.99 1.90 -9.69
C PHE A 83 13.47 1.69 -9.39
N SER A 84 14.02 0.53 -9.75
CA SER A 84 15.47 0.35 -9.63
C SER A 84 16.20 1.23 -10.65
N PRO A 85 17.44 1.65 -10.38
CA PRO A 85 18.19 2.48 -11.33
C PRO A 85 18.34 1.82 -12.71
N ILE A 86 18.59 0.51 -12.74
CA ILE A 86 18.74 -0.22 -14.01
C ILE A 86 17.39 -0.47 -14.71
N GLU A 87 16.30 -0.60 -13.97
CA GLU A 87 14.94 -0.61 -14.52
C GLU A 87 14.66 0.67 -15.32
N VAL A 88 14.96 1.84 -14.75
CA VAL A 88 14.79 3.14 -15.44
C VAL A 88 15.63 3.20 -16.73
N ALA A 89 16.88 2.75 -16.68
CA ALA A 89 17.74 2.66 -17.86
C ALA A 89 17.16 1.70 -18.91
N TYR A 90 16.68 0.52 -18.50
CA TYR A 90 16.11 -0.48 -19.39
C TYR A 90 14.84 0.02 -20.09
N MET A 91 13.97 0.75 -19.40
CA MET A 91 12.78 1.38 -19.98
C MET A 91 13.13 2.31 -21.14
N ASN A 92 14.29 2.96 -21.09
CA ASN A 92 14.74 3.97 -22.06
C ASN A 92 15.72 3.45 -23.14
N ARG A 93 16.11 2.16 -23.10
CA ARG A 93 17.17 1.58 -23.94
C ARG A 93 17.00 1.71 -25.46
N LYS A 94 15.76 1.76 -25.97
CA LYS A 94 15.46 1.60 -27.41
C LYS A 94 16.04 2.72 -28.30
N GLN A 95 16.35 3.88 -27.73
CA GLN A 95 16.81 5.06 -28.46
C GLN A 95 18.34 5.16 -28.58
N PHE A 96 19.08 4.27 -27.91
CA PHE A 96 20.54 4.40 -27.73
C PHE A 96 21.31 3.26 -28.39
N THR A 97 22.57 3.53 -28.74
CA THR A 97 23.51 2.46 -29.17
C THR A 97 23.72 1.48 -28.04
N LYS A 98 24.32 0.31 -28.33
CA LYS A 98 24.73 -0.63 -27.27
C LYS A 98 25.60 0.06 -26.22
N GLN A 99 26.63 0.79 -26.66
CA GLN A 99 27.51 1.57 -25.77
C GLN A 99 26.72 2.65 -25.02
N GLY A 100 25.85 3.42 -25.69
CA GLY A 100 25.05 4.44 -25.02
C GLY A 100 24.11 3.86 -23.96
N TYR A 101 23.59 2.64 -24.17
CA TYR A 101 22.81 1.95 -23.14
C TYR A 101 23.69 1.48 -21.96
N GLU A 102 24.90 0.99 -22.22
CA GLU A 102 25.88 0.64 -21.16
C GLU A 102 26.28 1.89 -20.35
N ASP A 103 26.54 3.01 -21.02
CA ASP A 103 26.85 4.30 -20.39
C ASP A 103 25.67 4.81 -19.54
N MET A 104 24.44 4.65 -20.04
CA MET A 104 23.22 5.00 -19.31
C MET A 104 23.04 4.15 -18.06
N GLN A 105 23.20 2.82 -18.16
CA GLN A 105 23.12 1.93 -17.00
C GLN A 105 24.17 2.31 -15.94
N ALA A 106 25.40 2.59 -16.37
CA ALA A 106 26.47 2.99 -15.46
C ALA A 106 26.15 4.33 -14.77
N TRP A 107 25.58 5.30 -15.51
CA TRP A 107 25.17 6.57 -14.93
C TRP A 107 24.08 6.38 -13.87
N PHE A 108 23.03 5.61 -14.18
CA PHE A 108 21.95 5.34 -13.23
C PHE A 108 22.44 4.59 -11.99
N HIS A 109 23.29 3.56 -12.17
CA HIS A 109 23.91 2.83 -11.07
C HIS A 109 24.75 3.75 -10.17
N ASN A 110 25.64 4.56 -10.75
CA ASN A 110 26.56 5.41 -10.00
C ASN A 110 25.90 6.64 -9.34
N ASN A 111 24.74 7.07 -9.82
CA ASN A 111 24.00 8.22 -9.27
C ASN A 111 22.81 7.80 -8.41
N ALA A 112 22.61 6.49 -8.18
CA ALA A 112 21.61 5.98 -7.27
C ALA A 112 21.99 6.29 -5.82
N MET A 113 21.00 6.56 -4.97
CA MET A 113 21.23 6.74 -3.54
C MET A 113 21.72 5.41 -2.93
N PRO A 114 22.93 5.34 -2.34
CA PRO A 114 23.40 4.13 -1.68
C PRO A 114 22.60 3.89 -0.39
N ARG A 115 22.44 2.60 -0.03
CA ARG A 115 21.77 2.22 1.21
C ARG A 115 22.64 2.41 2.45
N GLN A 116 23.95 2.27 2.32
CA GLN A 116 24.89 2.37 3.43
C GLN A 116 25.57 3.73 3.38
N ILE A 117 25.45 4.49 4.47
CA ILE A 117 26.10 5.77 4.64
C ILE A 117 27.20 5.54 5.68
N PRO A 118 28.48 5.79 5.34
CA PRO A 118 29.58 5.50 6.24
C PRO A 118 29.52 6.33 7.53
N ALA A 119 30.13 5.80 8.59
CA ALA A 119 30.38 6.55 9.82
C ALA A 119 31.18 7.84 9.52
N SER A 120 30.84 8.93 10.20
CA SER A 120 31.47 10.25 10.04
C SER A 120 31.60 10.69 8.57
N GLY A 121 30.59 10.36 7.76
CA GLY A 121 30.64 10.50 6.31
C GLY A 121 29.32 10.96 5.73
N LYS A 122 29.28 11.07 4.40
CA LYS A 122 28.09 11.50 3.68
C LYS A 122 27.88 10.72 2.39
N ALA A 123 26.63 10.59 1.99
CA ALA A 123 26.28 10.03 0.70
C ALA A 123 25.15 10.84 0.06
N SER A 124 25.13 10.87 -1.28
CA SER A 124 24.08 11.54 -2.04
C SER A 124 23.72 10.75 -3.29
N GLY A 125 22.47 10.85 -3.74
CA GLY A 125 22.02 10.18 -4.95
C GLY A 125 20.51 10.30 -5.17
N LEU A 126 20.01 9.58 -6.18
CA LEU A 126 18.61 9.57 -6.58
C LEU A 126 17.90 8.29 -6.10
N VAL A 127 16.65 8.46 -5.69
CA VAL A 127 15.66 7.39 -5.57
C VAL A 127 14.57 7.63 -6.61
N PHE A 128 14.30 6.66 -7.47
CA PHE A 128 13.33 6.81 -8.57
C PHE A 128 11.95 6.37 -8.11
N THR A 129 11.09 7.34 -7.82
CA THR A 129 9.76 7.10 -7.24
C THR A 129 8.66 7.30 -8.29
N HIS A 130 7.43 6.93 -7.97
CA HIS A 130 6.27 7.23 -8.79
C HIS A 130 5.96 8.73 -8.82
N LEU A 131 5.58 9.22 -10.00
CA LEU A 131 5.17 10.61 -10.19
C LEU A 131 3.95 10.94 -9.32
N ARG A 132 4.09 12.00 -8.52
CA ARG A 132 2.99 12.64 -7.81
C ARG A 132 2.85 14.07 -8.32
N ALA A 133 1.64 14.44 -8.71
CA ALA A 133 1.34 15.83 -9.04
C ALA A 133 1.36 16.67 -7.76
N GLY A 134 1.88 17.90 -7.87
CA GLY A 134 1.96 18.83 -6.76
C GLY A 134 3.09 18.55 -5.78
N THR A 135 2.84 18.70 -4.48
CA THR A 135 3.88 18.45 -3.47
C THR A 135 4.23 16.97 -3.40
N LYS A 136 5.53 16.67 -3.48
CA LYS A 136 6.05 15.32 -3.25
C LYS A 136 6.22 15.10 -1.76
N GLY A 137 5.23 14.43 -1.17
CA GLY A 137 5.28 13.90 0.20
C GLY A 137 5.89 12.51 0.23
N PHE A 138 6.87 12.27 1.11
CA PHE A 138 7.42 10.92 1.37
C PHE A 138 8.02 10.83 2.78
N ASN A 139 8.06 9.61 3.30
CA ASN A 139 8.80 9.28 4.53
C ASN A 139 10.19 8.78 4.17
N LEU A 140 11.14 8.92 5.08
CA LEU A 140 12.48 8.40 4.95
C LEU A 140 12.90 7.89 6.31
N ASN A 141 13.20 6.60 6.37
CA ASN A 141 13.64 5.96 7.61
C ASN A 141 15.11 5.57 7.50
N LEU A 142 15.85 5.91 8.55
CA LEU A 142 17.25 5.54 8.72
C LEU A 142 17.39 4.61 9.92
N PHE A 143 18.14 3.55 9.75
CA PHE A 143 18.36 2.54 10.79
C PHE A 143 19.84 2.50 11.18
N GLN A 144 20.12 2.62 12.47
CA GLN A 144 21.46 2.53 13.04
C GLN A 144 21.41 1.90 14.43
N GLN A 145 22.10 0.78 14.64
CA GLN A 145 22.26 0.14 15.95
C GLN A 145 20.94 -0.12 16.72
N GLY A 146 19.87 -0.55 16.05
CA GLY A 146 18.57 -0.76 16.67
C GLY A 146 17.77 0.52 16.91
N GLN A 147 18.31 1.69 16.52
CA GLN A 147 17.56 2.93 16.52
C GLN A 147 17.01 3.24 15.13
N LEU A 148 15.71 3.56 15.10
CA LEU A 148 15.02 4.08 13.92
C LEU A 148 14.96 5.61 13.99
N TYR A 149 15.25 6.27 12.87
CA TYR A 149 15.08 7.71 12.70
C TYR A 149 14.10 7.97 11.57
N ASP A 150 13.04 8.72 11.86
CA ASP A 150 11.91 8.92 10.95
C ASP A 150 11.82 10.36 10.48
N PHE A 151 11.99 10.57 9.17
CA PHE A 151 11.85 11.87 8.55
C PHE A 151 10.63 11.89 7.64
N THR A 152 9.88 13.00 7.64
CA THR A 152 8.78 13.23 6.70
C THR A 152 9.06 14.48 5.89
N PHE A 153 9.21 14.34 4.58
CA PHE A 153 9.47 15.45 3.67
C PHE A 153 8.23 15.80 2.86
N LEU A 154 7.93 17.10 2.78
CA LEU A 154 6.93 17.68 1.89
C LEU A 154 7.61 18.64 0.92
N VAL A 155 8.12 18.13 -0.18
CA VAL A 155 8.91 18.92 -1.14
C VAL A 155 7.98 19.55 -2.18
N PRO A 156 7.80 20.88 -2.19
CA PRO A 156 6.98 21.55 -3.20
C PRO A 156 7.67 21.47 -4.57
N LEU A 157 6.89 21.15 -5.61
CA LEU A 157 7.39 21.19 -6.99
C LEU A 157 7.27 22.61 -7.56
N PRO A 158 8.36 23.19 -8.08
CA PRO A 158 8.28 24.45 -8.82
C PRO A 158 7.30 24.35 -9.99
N GLY A 159 6.51 25.39 -10.19
CA GLY A 159 5.52 25.47 -11.26
C GLY A 159 4.15 24.87 -10.93
N PHE A 160 4.02 24.11 -9.84
CA PHE A 160 2.71 23.72 -9.32
C PHE A 160 2.19 24.76 -8.33
N GLN A 161 1.03 25.34 -8.64
CA GLN A 161 0.32 26.23 -7.73
C GLN A 161 -0.92 25.54 -7.19
N ALA A 162 -0.84 25.04 -5.95
CA ALA A 162 -1.99 24.47 -5.28
C ALA A 162 -3.10 25.52 -5.12
N ASP A 163 -4.35 25.09 -5.19
CA ASP A 163 -5.52 25.98 -5.16
C ASP A 163 -5.57 26.86 -3.90
N TYR A 164 -5.20 26.30 -2.74
CA TYR A 164 -5.16 27.00 -1.46
C TYR A 164 -4.11 28.11 -1.37
N THR A 165 -3.07 28.10 -2.21
CA THR A 165 -2.03 29.15 -2.19
C THR A 165 -2.56 30.53 -2.63
N ARG A 166 -3.75 30.56 -3.23
CA ARG A 166 -4.44 31.78 -3.65
C ARG A 166 -5.22 32.43 -2.51
N VAL A 167 -5.38 31.72 -1.39
CA VAL A 167 -6.13 32.17 -0.22
C VAL A 167 -5.21 32.92 0.72
N LYS A 168 -5.61 34.13 1.11
CA LYS A 168 -4.94 34.90 2.17
C LYS A 168 -5.56 34.54 3.52
N PHE A 169 -5.10 33.44 4.10
CA PHE A 169 -5.67 32.88 5.34
C PHE A 169 -5.64 33.87 6.52
N ASP A 170 -4.61 34.71 6.59
CA ASP A 170 -4.42 35.78 7.57
C ASP A 170 -5.44 36.93 7.44
N GLN A 171 -6.15 37.01 6.32
CA GLN A 171 -7.11 38.08 5.99
C GLN A 171 -8.54 37.55 5.85
N LEU A 172 -8.79 36.27 6.19
CA LEU A 172 -10.13 35.68 6.07
C LEU A 172 -11.10 36.21 7.13
N TYR A 173 -10.60 36.48 8.32
CA TYR A 173 -11.39 36.93 9.48
C TYR A 173 -10.61 37.98 10.26
N ALA A 174 -11.32 38.97 10.81
CA ALA A 174 -10.75 39.90 11.76
C ALA A 174 -10.49 39.19 13.10
N SER A 175 -9.53 39.68 13.90
CA SER A 175 -9.14 39.03 15.17
C SER A 175 -10.31 38.91 16.14
N GLU A 176 -11.25 39.86 16.13
CA GLU A 176 -12.46 39.88 16.95
C GLU A 176 -13.54 38.88 16.50
N GLU A 177 -13.48 38.38 15.27
CA GLU A 177 -14.38 37.33 14.78
C GLU A 177 -13.94 35.95 15.26
N ILE A 178 -12.65 35.78 15.56
CA ILE A 178 -12.07 34.49 15.97
C ILE A 178 -12.47 34.19 17.42
N ILE A 179 -13.20 33.08 17.60
CA ILE A 179 -13.67 32.63 18.90
C ILE A 179 -13.00 31.31 19.31
N GLU A 180 -12.57 31.25 20.56
CA GLU A 180 -12.12 30.02 21.21
C GLU A 180 -13.33 29.32 21.82
N LEU A 181 -13.49 28.04 21.51
CA LEU A 181 -14.56 27.19 21.97
C LEU A 181 -13.98 26.03 22.78
N ASP A 182 -14.66 25.63 23.84
CA ASP A 182 -14.45 24.31 24.41
C ASP A 182 -15.20 23.24 23.58
N ARG A 183 -15.08 21.98 23.99
CA ARG A 183 -15.72 20.86 23.32
C ARG A 183 -17.26 20.98 23.29
N ALA A 184 -17.86 21.43 24.39
CA ALA A 184 -19.31 21.61 24.47
C ALA A 184 -19.80 22.74 23.56
N GLY A 185 -19.08 23.87 23.53
CA GLY A 185 -19.35 25.00 22.66
C GLY A 185 -19.18 24.66 21.19
N LEU A 186 -18.15 23.86 20.82
CA LEU A 186 -18.03 23.35 19.46
C LEU A 186 -19.25 22.51 19.08
N ARG A 187 -19.66 21.57 19.94
CA ARG A 187 -20.84 20.73 19.69
C ARG A 187 -22.09 21.57 19.43
N ASP A 188 -22.36 22.56 20.28
CA ASP A 188 -23.51 23.46 20.12
C ASP A 188 -23.45 24.24 18.79
N LYS A 189 -22.27 24.78 18.43
CA LYS A 189 -22.07 25.43 17.12
C LYS A 189 -22.38 24.49 15.95
N LEU A 190 -21.97 23.23 16.03
CA LEU A 190 -22.13 22.27 14.95
C LEU A 190 -23.55 21.73 14.80
N GLU A 191 -24.24 21.50 15.92
CA GLU A 191 -25.59 20.93 15.96
C GLU A 191 -26.66 21.99 15.70
N ASN A 192 -26.49 23.21 16.25
CA ASN A 192 -27.56 24.22 16.30
C ASN A 192 -27.33 25.45 15.42
N GLU A 193 -26.08 25.82 15.11
CA GLU A 193 -25.79 27.06 14.35
C GLU A 193 -25.25 26.81 12.94
N LEU A 194 -24.45 25.77 12.74
CA LEU A 194 -23.90 25.44 11.42
C LEU A 194 -25.02 24.89 10.55
N ALA A 195 -25.34 25.61 9.46
CA ALA A 195 -26.26 25.13 8.44
C ALA A 195 -25.85 23.73 7.95
N CYS A 196 -26.82 22.91 7.53
CA CYS A 196 -26.52 21.57 7.04
C CYS A 196 -25.48 21.60 5.92
N CYS A 197 -25.66 22.54 4.98
CA CYS A 197 -25.20 22.37 3.61
C CYS A 197 -24.54 23.62 3.05
N ALA A 198 -23.62 23.41 2.12
CA ALA A 198 -23.11 24.48 1.27
C ALA A 198 -24.23 25.05 0.40
N THR A 199 -23.96 26.19 -0.22
CA THR A 199 -24.92 26.88 -1.10
C THR A 199 -24.30 27.19 -2.45
N ASP A 200 -25.12 27.52 -3.44
CA ASP A 200 -24.66 28.16 -4.66
C ASP A 200 -24.30 29.65 -4.41
N GLU A 201 -23.83 30.35 -5.44
CA GLU A 201 -23.47 31.76 -5.34
C GLU A 201 -24.64 32.67 -4.95
N THR A 202 -25.86 32.32 -5.36
CA THR A 202 -27.07 33.10 -5.03
C THR A 202 -27.64 32.81 -3.65
N LYS A 203 -27.14 31.77 -2.95
CA LYS A 203 -27.66 31.25 -1.68
C LYS A 203 -29.10 30.71 -1.76
N THR A 204 -29.61 30.45 -2.96
CA THR A 204 -30.98 29.97 -3.17
C THR A 204 -31.06 28.46 -3.35
N LYS A 205 -29.95 27.81 -3.71
CA LYS A 205 -29.88 26.36 -3.92
C LYS A 205 -28.90 25.74 -2.94
N GLN A 206 -29.27 24.58 -2.40
CA GLN A 206 -28.42 23.81 -1.50
C GLN A 206 -27.43 22.93 -2.29
N GLY A 207 -26.20 22.88 -1.80
CA GLY A 207 -25.16 21.96 -2.19
C GLY A 207 -25.16 20.71 -1.30
N GLY A 208 -24.02 20.03 -1.20
CA GLY A 208 -23.86 18.91 -0.27
C GLY A 208 -23.76 19.35 1.20
N PRO A 209 -24.02 18.45 2.16
CA PRO A 209 -23.89 18.74 3.59
C PRO A 209 -22.42 18.88 4.02
N PHE A 210 -22.15 19.73 5.01
CA PHE A 210 -20.84 19.82 5.69
C PHE A 210 -20.66 18.62 6.63
N ASN A 211 -20.42 17.46 6.05
CA ASN A 211 -20.46 16.18 6.76
C ASN A 211 -19.20 15.90 7.58
N THR A 212 -18.13 16.69 7.50
CA THR A 212 -16.92 16.47 8.32
C THR A 212 -16.34 17.77 8.86
N ILE A 213 -15.77 17.73 10.06
CA ILE A 213 -15.12 18.83 10.76
C ILE A 213 -13.68 18.43 11.12
N LEU A 214 -12.71 19.22 10.70
CA LEU A 214 -11.29 18.99 11.01
C LEU A 214 -10.77 20.04 11.96
N ILE A 215 -10.02 19.63 12.98
CA ILE A 215 -9.40 20.53 13.97
C ILE A 215 -7.88 20.36 13.87
N GLY A 216 -7.18 21.44 13.52
CA GLY A 216 -5.74 21.42 13.32
C GLY A 216 -5.23 22.60 12.48
N SER A 217 -3.93 22.89 12.57
CA SER A 217 -3.33 23.94 11.75
C SER A 217 -3.37 23.57 10.26
N GLY A 218 -3.27 24.54 9.36
CA GLY A 218 -3.20 24.27 7.92
C GLY A 218 -2.02 23.36 7.54
N ASN A 219 -0.90 23.45 8.26
CA ASN A 219 0.25 22.57 8.07
C ASN A 219 -0.05 21.14 8.54
N THR A 220 -0.71 20.98 9.69
CA THR A 220 -1.17 19.70 10.23
C THR A 220 -2.12 19.01 9.25
N LEU A 221 -3.10 19.76 8.75
CA LEU A 221 -4.05 19.29 7.73
C LEU A 221 -3.34 18.83 6.48
N ARG A 222 -2.44 19.65 5.92
CA ARG A 222 -1.69 19.29 4.71
C ARG A 222 -0.84 18.05 4.93
N ARG A 223 -0.16 17.92 6.08
CA ARG A 223 0.59 16.70 6.45
C ARG A 223 -0.33 15.48 6.50
N ALA A 224 -1.48 15.59 7.16
CA ALA A 224 -2.44 14.50 7.27
C ALA A 224 -2.96 14.03 5.90
N MET A 225 -3.31 14.97 5.04
CA MET A 225 -3.75 14.69 3.67
C MET A 225 -2.65 13.99 2.86
N LEU A 226 -1.42 14.52 2.91
CA LEU A 226 -0.32 13.96 2.12
C LEU A 226 0.10 12.57 2.61
N ARG A 227 0.12 12.33 3.93
CA ARG A 227 0.31 10.99 4.56
C ARG A 227 -0.77 10.00 4.12
N GLY A 228 -2.01 10.46 3.97
CA GLY A 228 -3.13 9.65 3.51
C GLY A 228 -3.23 9.46 2.00
N ASP A 229 -2.20 9.82 1.23
CA ASP A 229 -2.20 9.80 -0.24
C ASP A 229 -3.32 10.63 -0.89
N TRP A 230 -3.74 11.70 -0.24
CA TRP A 230 -4.57 12.73 -0.87
C TRP A 230 -3.68 13.63 -1.74
N LEU A 231 -4.17 13.98 -2.91
CA LEU A 231 -3.50 14.86 -3.86
C LEU A 231 -4.01 16.28 -3.70
N GLU A 232 -3.06 17.21 -3.66
CA GLU A 232 -3.36 18.63 -3.82
C GLU A 232 -3.94 18.88 -5.22
N THR A 233 -4.82 19.86 -5.32
CA THR A 233 -5.43 20.25 -6.59
C THR A 233 -4.97 21.66 -7.00
N SER A 234 -5.09 21.99 -8.28
CA SER A 234 -4.91 23.37 -8.75
C SER A 234 -6.27 23.98 -9.04
N ALA A 235 -6.40 25.30 -8.98
CA ALA A 235 -7.72 25.91 -9.23
C ALA A 235 -8.24 25.68 -10.65
N GLU A 236 -7.37 25.36 -11.61
CA GLU A 236 -7.75 24.97 -12.97
C GLU A 236 -8.42 23.60 -13.00
N THR A 237 -8.04 22.68 -12.10
CA THR A 237 -8.61 21.34 -12.04
C THR A 237 -9.91 21.27 -11.24
N VAL A 238 -10.19 22.22 -10.36
CA VAL A 238 -11.34 22.17 -9.41
C VAL A 238 -12.41 23.24 -9.62
N THR A 239 -12.61 23.69 -10.86
CA THR A 239 -13.60 24.74 -11.19
C THR A 239 -15.01 24.44 -10.67
N LYS A 240 -15.51 23.20 -10.85
CA LYS A 240 -16.83 22.76 -10.32
C LYS A 240 -16.87 22.78 -8.79
N SER A 241 -15.85 22.24 -8.11
CA SER A 241 -15.78 22.25 -6.64
C SER A 241 -15.83 23.67 -6.08
N ARG A 242 -15.24 24.65 -6.78
CA ARG A 242 -15.20 26.06 -6.36
C ARG A 242 -16.53 26.80 -6.46
N THR A 243 -17.56 26.17 -7.01
CA THR A 243 -18.94 26.72 -7.03
C THR A 243 -19.65 26.59 -5.68
N GLN A 244 -19.24 25.64 -4.83
CA GLN A 244 -19.79 25.46 -3.49
C GLN A 244 -19.45 26.66 -2.59
N ARG A 245 -20.41 27.14 -1.81
CA ARG A 245 -20.23 28.31 -0.92
C ARG A 245 -20.51 27.99 0.54
N TYR A 246 -19.58 28.40 1.40
CA TYR A 246 -19.79 28.57 2.84
C TYR A 246 -19.70 30.05 3.18
N LYS A 247 -20.78 30.63 3.72
CA LYS A 247 -20.87 32.08 3.98
C LYS A 247 -20.47 32.95 2.76
N GLY A 248 -20.83 32.52 1.55
CA GLY A 248 -20.51 33.21 0.28
C GLY A 248 -19.11 32.92 -0.28
N ARG A 249 -18.30 32.11 0.40
CA ARG A 249 -16.89 31.86 0.06
C ARG A 249 -16.71 30.48 -0.57
N SER A 250 -15.92 30.40 -1.65
CA SER A 250 -15.50 29.13 -2.25
C SER A 250 -14.62 28.32 -1.29
N PRO A 251 -14.44 27.00 -1.48
CA PRO A 251 -13.50 26.20 -0.69
C PRO A 251 -12.11 26.85 -0.67
N ASP A 252 -11.50 26.84 0.51
CA ASP A 252 -10.14 27.26 0.78
C ASP A 252 -9.12 26.31 0.19
N ALA A 253 -9.40 25.02 0.28
CA ALA A 253 -8.56 23.97 -0.25
C ALA A 253 -9.43 22.83 -0.75
N VAL A 254 -8.99 22.18 -1.82
CA VAL A 254 -9.59 20.96 -2.35
C VAL A 254 -8.52 19.88 -2.48
N PHE A 255 -8.80 18.70 -1.93
CA PHE A 255 -7.97 17.51 -2.07
C PHE A 255 -8.74 16.40 -2.75
N TRP A 256 -8.04 15.60 -3.56
CA TRP A 256 -8.61 14.41 -4.21
C TRP A 256 -7.82 13.17 -3.83
N LYS A 257 -8.54 12.07 -3.57
CA LYS A 257 -7.94 10.74 -3.49
C LYS A 257 -8.43 9.89 -4.65
N TYR A 258 -7.49 9.23 -5.32
CA TYR A 258 -7.77 8.34 -6.44
C TYR A 258 -7.86 6.90 -5.95
N ARG A 259 -8.85 6.15 -6.44
CA ARG A 259 -8.81 4.70 -6.35
C ARG A 259 -7.92 4.16 -7.48
N LYS A 260 -6.91 3.35 -7.13
CA LYS A 260 -5.98 2.75 -8.12
C LYS A 260 -6.67 1.77 -9.09
N ASP A 261 -7.85 1.26 -8.72
CA ASP A 261 -8.53 0.15 -9.37
C ASP A 261 -9.91 0.51 -9.96
N GLY A 262 -10.27 1.80 -9.96
CA GLY A 262 -11.60 2.27 -10.33
C GLY A 262 -11.61 3.68 -10.92
N ASN A 263 -12.79 4.13 -11.32
CA ASN A 263 -13.01 5.48 -11.84
C ASN A 263 -13.61 6.41 -10.77
N GLU A 264 -13.90 5.89 -9.58
CA GLU A 264 -14.32 6.65 -8.43
C GLU A 264 -13.15 7.46 -7.84
N ARG A 265 -13.46 8.69 -7.46
CA ARG A 265 -12.57 9.57 -6.72
C ARG A 265 -13.26 9.99 -5.43
N ILE A 266 -12.47 10.33 -4.43
CA ILE A 266 -12.97 10.93 -3.19
C ILE A 266 -12.52 12.38 -3.19
N ALA A 267 -13.47 13.30 -3.01
CA ALA A 267 -13.18 14.73 -2.88
C ALA A 267 -13.30 15.15 -1.42
N LEU A 268 -12.41 16.06 -1.02
CA LEU A 268 -12.48 16.79 0.24
C LEU A 268 -12.47 18.29 -0.08
N HIS A 269 -13.56 18.98 0.26
CA HIS A 269 -13.65 20.44 0.19
C HIS A 269 -13.51 21.02 1.59
N LEU A 270 -12.72 22.08 1.76
CA LEU A 270 -12.39 22.64 3.06
C LEU A 270 -12.68 24.13 3.13
N TRP A 271 -13.21 24.59 4.26
CA TRP A 271 -13.31 26.00 4.60
C TRP A 271 -12.84 26.23 6.03
N LEU A 272 -11.90 27.14 6.21
CA LEU A 272 -11.49 27.62 7.53
C LEU A 272 -12.65 28.43 8.15
N THR A 273 -13.02 28.12 9.39
CA THR A 273 -14.00 28.90 10.17
C THR A 273 -13.27 29.89 11.09
N PRO A 274 -13.99 30.87 11.66
CA PRO A 274 -13.42 31.71 12.70
C PRO A 274 -13.46 31.03 14.08
N TRP A 275 -13.48 29.69 14.14
CA TRP A 275 -13.54 28.94 15.39
C TRP A 275 -12.20 28.28 15.69
N ARG A 276 -11.88 28.21 16.97
CA ARG A 276 -10.74 27.46 17.50
C ARG A 276 -11.20 26.57 18.64
N VAL A 277 -10.53 25.43 18.79
CA VAL A 277 -10.66 24.54 19.94
C VAL A 277 -9.26 24.13 20.36
N ASP A 278 -8.94 24.27 21.63
CA ASP A 278 -7.60 24.01 22.19
C ASP A 278 -6.50 24.78 21.42
N GLY A 279 -6.80 26.01 21.01
CA GLY A 279 -5.95 26.88 20.19
C GLY A 279 -5.81 26.46 18.73
N LYS A 280 -6.36 25.29 18.34
CA LYS A 280 -6.29 24.74 16.98
C LYS A 280 -7.44 25.27 16.12
N PRO A 281 -7.18 25.72 14.88
CA PRO A 281 -8.24 26.16 13.97
C PRO A 281 -9.22 25.05 13.60
N VAL A 282 -10.49 25.41 13.41
CA VAL A 282 -11.55 24.50 12.97
C VAL A 282 -11.86 24.71 11.48
N TRP A 283 -12.01 23.60 10.75
CA TRP A 283 -12.37 23.57 9.35
C TRP A 283 -13.70 22.85 9.18
N VAL A 284 -14.65 23.46 8.47
CA VAL A 284 -15.84 22.76 7.99
C VAL A 284 -15.55 22.16 6.63
N SER A 285 -16.05 20.96 6.35
CA SER A 285 -15.68 20.24 5.16
C SER A 285 -16.80 19.37 4.59
N GLN A 286 -16.65 19.03 3.31
CA GLN A 286 -17.48 18.05 2.61
C GLN A 286 -16.55 16.94 2.12
N VAL A 287 -16.85 15.69 2.47
CA VAL A 287 -16.21 14.50 1.92
C VAL A 287 -17.21 13.62 1.20
N PHE A 288 -16.93 13.24 -0.05
CA PHE A 288 -17.87 12.48 -0.87
C PHE A 288 -17.17 11.75 -2.02
N TYR A 289 -17.78 10.67 -2.50
CA TYR A 289 -17.38 9.99 -3.72
C TYR A 289 -17.95 10.70 -4.95
N PHE A 290 -17.18 10.73 -6.04
CA PHE A 290 -17.67 11.16 -7.34
C PHE A 290 -17.07 10.34 -8.48
N LEU A 291 -17.75 10.31 -9.62
CA LEU A 291 -17.28 9.68 -10.86
C LEU A 291 -16.68 10.72 -11.80
N VAL A 292 -15.70 10.33 -12.59
CA VAL A 292 -15.17 11.19 -13.66
C VAL A 292 -16.20 11.30 -14.80
N ASP A 293 -16.41 12.52 -15.30
CA ASP A 293 -17.42 12.90 -16.31
C ASP A 293 -17.40 12.06 -17.62
N THR A 294 -16.33 11.31 -17.88
CA THR A 294 -16.18 10.47 -19.08
C THR A 294 -16.62 9.02 -18.89
N SER A 295 -17.08 8.62 -17.68
CA SER A 295 -17.55 7.26 -17.47
C SER A 295 -18.86 7.00 -18.23
N PRO A 296 -19.07 5.80 -18.80
CA PRO A 296 -20.34 5.43 -19.44
C PRO A 296 -21.54 5.62 -18.50
N VAL A 297 -21.33 5.46 -17.19
CA VAL A 297 -22.34 5.73 -16.14
C VAL A 297 -22.66 7.22 -16.05
N ALA A 298 -21.65 8.11 -16.02
CA ALA A 298 -21.89 9.56 -16.01
C ALA A 298 -22.64 10.05 -17.26
N ILE A 299 -22.28 9.53 -18.44
CA ILE A 299 -22.97 9.82 -19.71
C ILE A 299 -24.42 9.31 -19.68
N PHE A 300 -24.65 8.16 -19.04
CA PHE A 300 -26.00 7.60 -18.89
C PHE A 300 -26.84 8.38 -17.88
N LEU A 301 -26.27 8.79 -16.74
CA LEU A 301 -26.93 9.65 -15.74
C LEU A 301 -27.38 10.98 -16.34
N GLN A 302 -26.56 11.62 -17.18
CA GLN A 302 -26.95 12.84 -17.91
C GLN A 302 -28.19 12.65 -18.79
N LYS A 303 -28.42 11.44 -19.32
CA LYS A 303 -29.61 11.16 -20.16
C LYS A 303 -30.89 10.95 -19.36
N LEU A 304 -30.79 10.86 -18.03
CA LEU A 304 -31.90 10.61 -17.12
C LEU A 304 -32.31 11.86 -16.33
N GLU A 305 -31.62 12.98 -16.53
CA GLU A 305 -31.94 14.26 -15.89
C GLU A 305 -33.43 14.63 -16.07
N GLY A 306 -34.12 14.88 -14.96
CA GLY A 306 -35.53 15.26 -14.94
C GLY A 306 -36.52 14.09 -14.77
N ASN A 307 -36.03 12.85 -14.63
CA ASN A 307 -36.86 11.70 -14.24
C ASN A 307 -36.59 11.32 -12.77
N ALA A 308 -37.50 11.75 -11.88
CA ALA A 308 -37.35 11.54 -10.44
C ALA A 308 -37.27 10.06 -10.01
N GLU A 309 -38.00 9.16 -10.68
CA GLU A 309 -37.96 7.72 -10.36
C GLU A 309 -36.61 7.11 -10.76
N ALA A 310 -36.09 7.51 -11.93
CA ALA A 310 -34.76 7.07 -12.37
C ALA A 310 -33.67 7.64 -11.46
N GLU A 311 -33.71 8.93 -11.13
CA GLU A 311 -32.75 9.57 -10.23
C GLU A 311 -32.74 8.93 -8.83
N ALA A 312 -33.92 8.65 -8.27
CA ALA A 312 -34.05 7.95 -6.99
C ALA A 312 -33.49 6.52 -7.08
N PHE A 313 -33.77 5.79 -8.17
CA PHE A 313 -33.17 4.48 -8.39
C PHE A 313 -31.65 4.55 -8.47
N PHE A 314 -31.07 5.51 -9.20
CA PHE A 314 -29.61 5.66 -9.30
C PHE A 314 -28.96 6.03 -7.97
N ALA A 315 -29.58 6.92 -7.20
CA ALA A 315 -29.10 7.28 -5.87
C ALA A 315 -29.05 6.05 -4.94
N ARG A 316 -30.09 5.23 -4.94
CA ARG A 316 -30.14 3.95 -4.20
C ARG A 316 -29.15 2.91 -4.68
N GLU A 317 -28.45 3.16 -5.77
CA GLU A 317 -27.60 2.18 -6.43
C GLU A 317 -26.16 2.69 -6.57
N SER A 318 -25.86 3.92 -6.12
CA SER A 318 -24.60 4.59 -6.36
C SER A 318 -23.85 4.90 -5.06
N VAL A 319 -22.57 4.51 -5.00
CA VAL A 319 -21.67 4.91 -3.91
C VAL A 319 -21.45 6.42 -3.86
N THR A 320 -21.61 7.13 -4.99
CA THR A 320 -21.48 8.60 -5.02
C THR A 320 -22.62 9.32 -4.30
N ALA A 321 -23.74 8.64 -4.07
CA ALA A 321 -24.85 9.17 -3.29
C ALA A 321 -24.71 8.88 -1.78
N ASP A 322 -23.83 7.94 -1.40
CA ASP A 322 -23.61 7.53 -0.02
C ASP A 322 -22.51 8.38 0.63
N LEU A 323 -22.93 9.39 1.40
CA LEU A 323 -21.99 10.29 2.07
C LEU A 323 -21.34 9.65 3.28
N ASP A 324 -22.02 8.72 3.94
CA ASP A 324 -21.55 8.11 5.19
C ASP A 324 -20.44 7.10 4.91
N SER A 325 -20.53 6.37 3.78
CA SER A 325 -19.41 5.56 3.28
C SER A 325 -18.15 6.38 3.03
N ALA A 326 -18.29 7.61 2.49
CA ALA A 326 -17.14 8.49 2.24
C ALA A 326 -16.50 8.99 3.55
N GLN A 327 -17.32 9.33 4.56
CA GLN A 327 -16.85 9.67 5.91
C GLN A 327 -16.10 8.50 6.55
N ASN A 328 -16.67 7.29 6.51
CA ASN A 328 -16.08 6.10 7.12
C ASN A 328 -14.73 5.75 6.49
N PHE A 329 -14.63 5.87 5.17
CA PHE A 329 -13.34 5.72 4.48
C PHE A 329 -12.34 6.80 4.91
N PHE A 330 -12.77 8.05 4.99
CA PHE A 330 -11.91 9.17 5.35
C PHE A 330 -11.36 9.06 6.78
N LEU A 331 -12.22 8.71 7.75
CA LEU A 331 -11.83 8.45 9.13
C LEU A 331 -10.76 7.35 9.19
N GLN A 332 -11.05 6.19 8.61
CA GLN A 332 -10.09 5.07 8.58
C GLN A 332 -8.79 5.47 7.90
N ASN A 333 -8.84 6.21 6.79
CA ASN A 333 -7.63 6.64 6.10
C ASN A 333 -6.74 7.53 6.98
N LEU A 334 -7.32 8.45 7.75
CA LEU A 334 -6.59 9.28 8.71
C LEU A 334 -6.03 8.47 9.89
N TRP A 335 -6.77 7.47 10.35
CA TRP A 335 -6.36 6.61 11.44
C TRP A 335 -5.16 5.75 11.05
N TYR A 336 -5.24 5.03 9.92
CA TYR A 336 -4.18 4.14 9.42
C TYR A 336 -2.93 4.87 8.91
N ASN A 337 -2.98 6.19 8.74
CA ASN A 337 -1.82 7.00 8.39
C ASN A 337 -1.24 7.77 9.60
N GLY A 338 -1.74 7.48 10.80
CA GLY A 338 -1.29 8.07 12.06
C GLY A 338 -1.58 9.56 12.19
N SER A 339 -2.61 10.08 11.51
CA SER A 339 -3.00 11.49 11.58
C SER A 339 -4.21 11.76 12.48
N LEU A 340 -4.70 10.75 13.20
CA LEU A 340 -5.87 10.86 14.06
C LEU A 340 -5.46 10.99 15.53
N GLU A 341 -5.73 12.15 16.13
CA GLU A 341 -5.53 12.39 17.57
C GLU A 341 -6.79 12.07 18.37
N ALA A 342 -7.94 12.52 17.86
CA ALA A 342 -9.23 12.21 18.45
C ALA A 342 -10.36 12.25 17.41
N THR A 343 -11.45 11.52 17.66
CA THR A 343 -12.59 11.50 16.74
C THR A 343 -13.94 11.34 17.44
N GLY A 344 -15.01 11.76 16.76
CA GLY A 344 -16.38 11.70 17.27
C GLY A 344 -17.44 11.94 16.21
N TYR A 345 -18.70 11.77 16.60
CA TYR A 345 -19.85 12.18 15.78
C TYR A 345 -20.75 13.16 16.53
N VAL A 346 -21.33 14.10 15.78
CA VAL A 346 -22.40 14.99 16.24
C VAL A 346 -23.49 15.07 15.17
N TYR A 347 -24.67 15.55 15.53
CA TYR A 347 -25.75 15.80 14.56
C TYR A 347 -25.53 17.10 13.78
N GLY A 348 -26.45 17.36 12.83
CA GLY A 348 -26.58 18.65 12.17
C GLY A 348 -26.28 18.64 10.68
N ALA A 349 -25.83 17.51 10.11
CA ALA A 349 -25.65 17.39 8.66
C ALA A 349 -27.00 17.23 7.91
N GLY A 350 -28.08 16.92 8.63
CA GLY A 350 -29.42 16.72 8.10
C GLY A 350 -29.62 15.31 7.57
N GLU A 351 -30.53 14.55 8.18
CA GLU A 351 -30.86 13.20 7.74
C GLU A 351 -31.55 13.25 6.38
N VAL A 352 -31.06 12.46 5.43
CA VAL A 352 -31.65 12.25 4.12
C VAL A 352 -31.74 10.76 3.89
N THR A 353 -32.97 10.25 3.79
CA THR A 353 -33.20 8.82 3.65
C THR A 353 -32.87 8.34 2.24
N ILE A 354 -32.44 7.09 2.15
CA ILE A 354 -32.14 6.43 0.86
C ILE A 354 -33.37 6.36 -0.06
N ASP A 355 -34.57 6.28 0.51
CA ASP A 355 -35.81 6.20 -0.26
C ASP A 355 -36.23 7.54 -0.87
N ASN A 356 -35.77 8.64 -0.27
CA ASN A 356 -36.03 10.02 -0.69
C ASN A 356 -34.72 10.84 -0.74
N PRO A 357 -33.81 10.51 -1.67
CA PRO A 357 -32.52 11.19 -1.80
C PRO A 357 -32.70 12.66 -2.19
N GLN A 358 -31.74 13.50 -1.82
CA GLN A 358 -31.72 14.92 -2.18
C GLN A 358 -30.74 15.17 -3.32
N THR A 359 -31.05 16.13 -4.21
CA THR A 359 -30.17 16.52 -5.32
C THR A 359 -29.56 17.88 -5.03
N SER A 360 -28.24 17.94 -4.96
CA SER A 360 -27.49 19.19 -4.85
C SER A 360 -27.61 20.03 -6.13
N PHE A 361 -27.36 21.35 -6.05
CA PHE A 361 -27.36 22.20 -7.25
C PHE A 361 -26.35 21.80 -8.33
N GLY A 362 -25.36 20.96 -7.99
CA GLY A 362 -24.41 20.37 -8.94
C GLY A 362 -24.94 19.13 -9.67
N GLY A 363 -26.20 18.74 -9.43
CA GLY A 363 -26.84 17.56 -10.03
C GLY A 363 -26.52 16.23 -9.33
N ALA A 364 -25.68 16.25 -8.29
CA ALA A 364 -25.34 15.05 -7.53
C ALA A 364 -26.42 14.75 -6.49
N THR A 365 -27.03 13.57 -6.59
CA THR A 365 -27.95 13.00 -5.59
C THR A 365 -27.18 12.46 -4.39
N TYR A 366 -27.73 12.59 -3.18
CA TYR A 366 -27.13 12.04 -1.97
C TYR A 366 -28.17 11.59 -0.93
N PHE A 367 -27.73 10.72 -0.02
CA PHE A 367 -28.39 10.36 1.23
C PHE A 367 -27.35 10.31 2.35
N SER A 368 -27.80 10.47 3.60
CA SER A 368 -26.94 10.43 4.79
C SER A 368 -27.79 10.21 6.04
N GLU A 369 -27.22 9.54 7.03
CA GLU A 369 -27.81 9.42 8.37
C GLU A 369 -27.78 10.76 9.16
N GLY A 370 -27.19 11.83 8.60
CA GLY A 370 -27.29 13.19 9.15
C GLY A 370 -26.23 13.56 10.19
N TYR A 371 -25.18 12.74 10.32
CA TYR A 371 -24.06 12.98 11.23
C TYR A 371 -22.94 13.82 10.59
N ARG A 372 -22.23 14.57 11.45
CA ARG A 372 -20.95 15.19 11.15
C ARG A 372 -19.84 14.40 11.85
N LEU A 373 -18.85 13.96 11.09
CA LEU A 373 -17.62 13.38 11.62
C LEU A 373 -16.72 14.50 12.17
N ILE A 374 -16.25 14.38 13.41
CA ILE A 374 -15.28 15.28 14.03
C ILE A 374 -13.92 14.60 14.09
N VAL A 375 -12.87 15.31 13.69
CA VAL A 375 -11.50 14.81 13.64
C VAL A 375 -10.53 15.84 14.19
N PHE A 376 -9.82 15.50 15.26
CA PHE A 376 -8.62 16.22 15.69
C PHE A 376 -7.42 15.61 15.00
N LEU A 377 -6.67 16.45 14.29
CA LEU A 377 -5.54 16.02 13.48
C LEU A 377 -4.25 16.02 14.30
N ALA A 378 -3.53 14.91 14.24
CA ALA A 378 -2.24 14.76 14.90
C ALA A 378 -1.11 15.47 14.13
N ASP A 379 -0.26 16.21 14.87
CA ASP A 379 0.92 16.86 14.30
C ASP A 379 2.07 15.90 14.00
N THR A 380 2.18 14.84 14.81
CA THR A 380 3.11 13.71 14.65
C THR A 380 2.35 12.47 14.19
N ILE A 381 3.08 11.38 13.94
CA ILE A 381 2.45 10.06 13.74
C ILE A 381 1.99 9.55 15.12
N MET A 382 0.76 9.03 15.18
CA MET A 382 0.18 8.38 16.36
C MET A 382 -0.09 6.91 16.08
N ALA A 383 0.00 6.06 17.11
CA ALA A 383 -0.42 4.67 17.03
C ALA A 383 -1.95 4.58 16.91
N LEU A 384 -2.47 3.42 16.50
CA LEU A 384 -3.91 3.24 16.29
C LEU A 384 -4.71 3.33 17.59
N ASP A 385 -4.19 2.78 18.67
CA ASP A 385 -4.76 2.75 20.02
C ASP A 385 -4.62 4.07 20.80
N ASP A 386 -3.74 4.97 20.35
CA ASP A 386 -3.57 6.30 20.96
C ASP A 386 -4.71 7.28 20.61
N ALA A 387 -5.52 6.99 19.60
CA ALA A 387 -6.59 7.88 19.15
C ALA A 387 -7.74 7.92 20.17
N ALA A 388 -8.06 9.12 20.68
CA ALA A 388 -9.13 9.28 21.66
C ALA A 388 -10.52 9.35 21.00
N PHE A 389 -11.52 8.72 21.60
CA PHE A 389 -12.91 8.90 21.19
C PHE A 389 -13.57 10.01 22.00
N ILE A 390 -14.07 11.02 21.30
CA ILE A 390 -14.67 12.21 21.88
C ILE A 390 -16.07 12.36 21.32
N TYR A 391 -17.05 12.76 22.13
CA TYR A 391 -18.47 12.73 21.75
C TYR A 391 -18.98 11.30 21.47
N ASP A 392 -20.30 11.14 21.30
CA ASP A 392 -20.92 9.82 21.25
C ASP A 392 -20.37 8.98 20.08
N ILE A 393 -19.85 7.79 20.36
CA ILE A 393 -19.48 6.79 19.33
C ILE A 393 -20.75 6.13 18.77
N ARG A 394 -21.87 6.24 19.48
CA ARG A 394 -23.16 5.70 19.07
C ARG A 394 -23.74 6.57 17.96
N ARG A 395 -23.75 6.06 16.74
CA ARG A 395 -24.88 6.31 15.83
C ARG A 395 -26.10 5.66 16.48
N PRO A 396 -27.13 6.37 16.98
CA PRO A 396 -28.28 5.70 17.55
C PRO A 396 -28.86 4.69 16.59
N VAL A 397 -29.02 3.50 17.14
CA VAL A 397 -29.82 2.42 16.58
C VAL A 397 -31.21 3.01 16.31
N HIS A 398 -31.68 3.01 15.06
CA HIS A 398 -33.11 3.21 14.80
C HIS A 398 -33.87 2.24 15.72
N ALA A 399 -34.88 2.74 16.43
CA ALA A 399 -35.51 2.11 17.60
C ALA A 399 -36.06 0.67 17.43
N ASN A 400 -35.90 0.03 16.27
CA ASN A 400 -36.42 -1.28 15.92
C ASN A 400 -35.36 -2.40 15.79
N GLU A 401 -34.07 -2.15 15.98
CA GLU A 401 -33.05 -3.21 15.95
C GLU A 401 -32.63 -3.61 17.37
N ALA A 402 -32.91 -4.86 17.74
CA ALA A 402 -32.62 -5.37 19.07
C ALA A 402 -31.11 -5.43 19.33
N ILE A 403 -30.65 -4.63 20.29
CA ILE A 403 -29.25 -4.42 20.72
C ILE A 403 -28.54 -5.72 21.17
N VAL A 404 -29.29 -6.80 21.47
CA VAL A 404 -28.74 -8.03 22.10
C VAL A 404 -28.44 -9.15 21.10
N LYS A 405 -28.91 -9.04 19.84
CA LYS A 405 -28.53 -9.95 18.76
C LYS A 405 -28.17 -9.11 17.55
N GLY A 406 -26.92 -8.63 17.50
CA GLY A 406 -26.43 -7.92 16.32
C GLY A 406 -26.69 -8.73 15.04
N ARG A 407 -26.66 -8.09 13.89
CA ARG A 407 -26.95 -8.71 12.60
C ARG A 407 -26.07 -9.96 12.41
N GLN A 408 -26.67 -11.16 12.39
CA GLN A 408 -25.95 -12.42 12.24
C GLN A 408 -26.16 -12.98 10.82
N ILE A 409 -25.30 -12.55 9.89
CA ILE A 409 -25.23 -13.17 8.58
C ILE A 409 -24.51 -14.52 8.72
N ALA A 410 -25.11 -15.58 8.17
CA ALA A 410 -24.53 -16.92 8.23
C ALA A 410 -23.19 -16.98 7.46
N PRO A 411 -22.22 -17.79 7.96
CA PRO A 411 -20.96 -17.97 7.26
C PRO A 411 -21.16 -18.65 5.90
N PRO A 412 -20.24 -18.42 4.95
CA PRO A 412 -20.34 -18.96 3.60
C PRO A 412 -20.23 -20.49 3.55
N ASN A 413 -19.57 -21.09 4.54
CA ASN A 413 -19.20 -22.51 4.60
C ASN A 413 -18.73 -22.87 6.03
N ASN A 414 -18.32 -24.13 6.23
CA ASN A 414 -17.82 -24.63 7.52
C ASN A 414 -16.30 -24.43 7.73
N ARG A 415 -15.61 -23.70 6.85
CA ARG A 415 -14.16 -23.46 6.90
C ARG A 415 -13.87 -22.20 7.73
N LEU A 416 -14.36 -22.20 8.97
CA LEU A 416 -14.18 -21.07 9.89
C LEU A 416 -12.76 -21.05 10.45
N HIS A 417 -12.16 -19.86 10.48
CA HIS A 417 -10.93 -19.58 11.20
C HIS A 417 -11.27 -18.63 12.34
N THR A 418 -10.94 -19.02 13.56
CA THR A 418 -11.29 -18.27 14.76
C THR A 418 -10.04 -17.95 15.56
N GLN A 419 -9.93 -16.71 16.02
CA GLN A 419 -8.92 -16.28 16.98
C GLN A 419 -9.61 -15.51 18.11
N SER A 420 -8.99 -15.50 19.28
CA SER A 420 -9.44 -14.73 20.44
C SER A 420 -8.29 -13.93 21.03
N GLU A 421 -8.56 -12.69 21.42
CA GLU A 421 -7.63 -11.82 22.15
C GLU A 421 -8.41 -11.04 23.20
N GLY A 422 -8.02 -11.17 24.46
CA GLY A 422 -8.78 -10.59 25.58
C GLY A 422 -10.26 -11.02 25.56
N ASP A 423 -11.14 -10.03 25.58
CA ASP A 423 -12.60 -10.21 25.53
C ASP A 423 -13.16 -10.25 24.09
N LEU A 424 -12.30 -10.26 23.08
CA LEU A 424 -12.70 -10.32 21.68
C LEU A 424 -12.54 -11.73 21.10
N LEU A 425 -13.58 -12.21 20.42
CA LEU A 425 -13.51 -13.41 19.59
C LEU A 425 -13.85 -13.02 18.15
N VAL A 426 -12.91 -13.25 17.23
CA VAL A 426 -13.12 -13.01 15.79
C VAL A 426 -13.15 -14.34 15.06
N SER A 427 -14.22 -14.57 14.30
CA SER A 427 -14.33 -15.70 13.37
C SER A 427 -14.45 -15.20 11.94
N THR A 428 -13.78 -15.86 11.00
CA THR A 428 -13.78 -15.48 9.59
C THR A 428 -13.84 -16.68 8.66
N ALA A 429 -14.35 -16.46 7.46
CA ALA A 429 -14.36 -17.43 6.38
C ALA A 429 -14.38 -16.76 5.02
N VAL A 430 -13.75 -17.39 4.04
CA VAL A 430 -13.65 -16.87 2.67
C VAL A 430 -14.35 -17.83 1.71
N PRO A 431 -15.46 -17.41 1.06
CA PRO A 431 -16.14 -18.22 0.06
C PRO A 431 -15.27 -18.47 -1.17
N SER A 432 -15.31 -19.67 -1.74
CA SER A 432 -14.77 -19.94 -3.08
C SER A 432 -15.51 -19.14 -4.15
N ARG A 433 -14.98 -19.08 -5.38
CA ARG A 433 -15.65 -18.45 -6.51
C ARG A 433 -17.08 -18.97 -6.72
N GLU A 434 -17.27 -20.28 -6.61
CA GLU A 434 -18.57 -20.97 -6.75
C GLU A 434 -19.51 -20.63 -5.58
N GLU A 435 -18.99 -20.63 -4.35
CA GLU A 435 -19.75 -20.24 -3.15
C GLU A 435 -20.18 -18.77 -3.25
N THR A 436 -19.28 -17.88 -3.66
CA THR A 436 -19.58 -16.46 -3.90
C THR A 436 -20.68 -16.29 -4.94
N LYS A 437 -20.60 -17.00 -6.08
CA LYS A 437 -21.65 -16.95 -7.10
C LYS A 437 -23.00 -17.46 -6.57
N LYS A 438 -22.99 -18.45 -5.69
CA LYS A 438 -24.20 -18.97 -5.03
C LYS A 438 -24.79 -17.98 -4.03
N ILE A 439 -23.95 -17.27 -3.27
CA ILE A 439 -24.36 -16.33 -2.22
C ILE A 439 -24.90 -15.03 -2.83
N PHE A 440 -24.22 -14.49 -3.83
CA PHE A 440 -24.48 -13.16 -4.39
C PHE A 440 -25.11 -13.16 -5.79
N GLY A 441 -25.30 -14.35 -6.39
CA GLY A 441 -25.84 -14.49 -7.75
C GLY A 441 -24.90 -14.00 -8.86
N MET A 442 -23.67 -13.59 -8.55
CA MET A 442 -22.74 -12.94 -9.48
C MET A 442 -21.30 -13.45 -9.33
N ASP A 443 -20.54 -13.45 -10.42
CA ASP A 443 -19.11 -13.80 -10.42
C ASP A 443 -18.26 -12.59 -9.99
N LEU A 444 -18.25 -12.32 -8.67
CA LEU A 444 -17.48 -11.22 -8.09
C LEU A 444 -15.96 -11.41 -8.30
N TYR A 445 -15.47 -12.65 -8.28
CA TYR A 445 -14.07 -12.94 -8.56
C TYR A 445 -13.67 -12.52 -9.98
N GLY A 446 -14.55 -12.75 -10.95
CA GLY A 446 -14.38 -12.24 -12.32
C GLY A 446 -14.35 -10.71 -12.43
N LYS A 447 -14.81 -10.00 -11.39
CA LYS A 447 -14.77 -8.54 -11.26
C LYS A 447 -13.63 -8.05 -10.36
N GLY A 448 -12.74 -8.95 -9.90
CA GLY A 448 -11.64 -8.61 -9.00
C GLY A 448 -12.06 -8.40 -7.53
N ILE A 449 -13.27 -8.84 -7.16
CA ILE A 449 -13.83 -8.68 -5.81
C ILE A 449 -13.97 -10.04 -5.12
N GLN A 450 -13.46 -10.15 -3.90
CA GLN A 450 -13.54 -11.30 -3.04
C GLN A 450 -14.19 -10.92 -1.70
N PRO A 451 -15.39 -11.44 -1.40
CA PRO A 451 -16.00 -11.26 -0.09
C PRO A 451 -15.21 -12.01 0.99
N VAL A 452 -15.11 -11.43 2.17
CA VAL A 452 -14.62 -12.08 3.39
C VAL A 452 -15.71 -11.96 4.43
N TRP A 453 -16.21 -13.09 4.93
CA TRP A 453 -17.17 -13.09 6.03
C TRP A 453 -16.41 -12.92 7.34
N VAL A 454 -16.80 -11.94 8.15
CA VAL A 454 -16.20 -11.65 9.46
C VAL A 454 -17.31 -11.64 10.49
N GLN A 455 -17.11 -12.31 11.62
CA GLN A 455 -17.91 -12.21 12.82
C GLN A 455 -17.03 -11.72 13.95
N VAL A 456 -17.50 -10.68 14.64
CA VAL A 456 -16.85 -10.12 15.84
C VAL A 456 -17.80 -10.31 17.00
N GLU A 457 -17.35 -11.04 18.02
CA GLU A 457 -18.02 -11.17 19.32
C GLU A 457 -17.23 -10.35 20.33
N ASN A 458 -17.82 -9.25 20.77
CA ASN A 458 -17.30 -8.38 21.82
C ASN A 458 -17.90 -8.83 23.16
N ARG A 459 -17.09 -9.48 24.00
CA ARG A 459 -17.49 -9.88 25.36
C ARG A 459 -17.14 -8.83 26.41
N GLY A 460 -16.46 -7.77 26.00
CA GLY A 460 -16.01 -6.68 26.85
C GLY A 460 -17.13 -5.68 27.15
N ASN A 461 -16.75 -4.63 27.87
CA ASN A 461 -17.67 -3.58 28.31
C ASN A 461 -17.55 -2.29 27.49
N ASN A 462 -16.56 -2.21 26.60
CA ASN A 462 -16.28 -1.06 25.77
C ASN A 462 -16.90 -1.21 24.39
N GLU A 463 -17.30 -0.09 23.80
CA GLU A 463 -17.73 -0.05 22.41
C GLU A 463 -16.50 -0.08 21.50
N LEU A 464 -16.54 -0.92 20.48
CA LEU A 464 -15.42 -1.13 19.56
C LEU A 464 -15.83 -0.80 18.13
N ILE A 465 -14.85 -0.56 17.26
CA ILE A 465 -15.04 -0.27 15.84
C ILE A 465 -14.23 -1.27 15.02
N LEU A 466 -14.92 -2.06 14.19
CA LEU A 466 -14.32 -2.89 13.16
C LEU A 466 -13.85 -2.02 11.99
N THR A 467 -12.61 -2.17 11.54
CA THR A 467 -12.05 -1.33 10.46
C THR A 467 -11.83 -2.13 9.17
N PRO A 468 -12.71 -2.04 8.15
CA PRO A 468 -12.49 -2.71 6.87
C PRO A 468 -11.16 -2.38 6.18
N MET A 469 -10.58 -1.21 6.47
CA MET A 469 -9.28 -0.79 5.96
C MET A 469 -8.12 -1.69 6.42
N SER A 470 -8.22 -2.34 7.59
CA SER A 470 -7.24 -3.36 8.04
C SER A 470 -7.22 -4.59 7.14
N LEU A 471 -8.40 -4.98 6.65
CA LEU A 471 -8.59 -6.15 5.81
C LEU A 471 -8.11 -5.88 4.39
N ASP A 472 -8.46 -4.72 3.83
CA ASP A 472 -7.95 -4.24 2.56
C ASP A 472 -8.02 -2.70 2.52
N GLN A 473 -6.87 -2.03 2.35
CA GLN A 473 -6.84 -0.57 2.20
C GLN A 473 -7.64 -0.05 0.99
N ALA A 474 -7.91 -0.92 0.03
CA ALA A 474 -8.78 -0.66 -1.12
C ALA A 474 -10.06 -1.51 -1.06
N TYR A 475 -10.61 -1.76 0.13
CA TYR A 475 -11.90 -2.45 0.27
C TYR A 475 -13.01 -1.76 -0.57
N PHE A 476 -14.01 -2.55 -0.92
CA PHE A 476 -15.19 -2.09 -1.66
C PHE A 476 -16.35 -1.93 -0.71
N THR A 477 -17.08 -0.82 -0.83
CA THR A 477 -18.38 -0.72 -0.15
C THR A 477 -19.36 -1.70 -0.80
N ALA A 478 -20.44 -2.04 -0.10
CA ALA A 478 -21.49 -2.89 -0.64
C ALA A 478 -22.07 -2.33 -1.96
N ARG A 479 -22.26 -1.00 -2.03
CA ARG A 479 -22.74 -0.30 -3.22
C ARG A 479 -21.74 -0.28 -4.36
N GLU A 480 -20.46 -0.07 -4.05
CA GLU A 480 -19.39 -0.16 -5.05
C GLU A 480 -19.32 -1.57 -5.63
N THR A 481 -19.42 -2.60 -4.79
CA THR A 481 -19.47 -4.00 -5.20
C THR A 481 -20.67 -4.27 -6.11
N ALA A 482 -21.85 -3.79 -5.73
CA ALA A 482 -23.05 -3.91 -6.54
C ALA A 482 -22.88 -3.25 -7.91
N ASN A 483 -22.37 -2.01 -7.94
CA ASN A 483 -22.18 -1.23 -9.17
C ASN A 483 -21.16 -1.90 -10.12
N ARG A 484 -20.01 -2.33 -9.61
CA ARG A 484 -18.96 -3.00 -10.40
C ARG A 484 -19.39 -4.37 -10.94
N SER A 485 -20.37 -4.99 -10.29
CA SER A 485 -20.85 -6.33 -10.63
C SER A 485 -22.04 -6.34 -11.60
N ARG A 486 -22.60 -5.17 -11.95
CA ARG A 486 -23.77 -5.08 -12.82
C ARG A 486 -23.54 -5.68 -14.20
N ILE A 487 -24.56 -6.38 -14.68
CA ILE A 487 -24.69 -6.89 -16.05
C ILE A 487 -25.77 -6.09 -16.79
N GLU A 488 -26.85 -5.68 -16.10
CA GLU A 488 -27.92 -4.81 -16.62
C GLU A 488 -28.12 -3.59 -15.70
N PHE A 489 -28.31 -2.41 -16.30
CA PHE A 489 -28.44 -1.13 -15.60
C PHE A 489 -29.83 -0.89 -14.97
N SER A 490 -30.81 -1.76 -15.23
CA SER A 490 -32.23 -1.61 -14.83
C SER A 490 -32.64 -2.43 -13.60
N LEU A 491 -31.76 -3.26 -13.05
CA LEU A 491 -32.03 -4.10 -11.89
C LEU A 491 -31.23 -3.60 -10.68
N GLY A 492 -31.93 -3.27 -9.58
CA GLY A 492 -31.32 -2.82 -8.34
C GLY A 492 -30.67 -3.99 -7.60
N HIS A 493 -29.38 -3.87 -7.26
CA HIS A 493 -28.62 -4.90 -6.58
C HIS A 493 -28.03 -4.42 -5.26
N ALA A 494 -27.93 -3.12 -5.01
CA ALA A 494 -27.18 -2.59 -3.87
C ALA A 494 -27.71 -3.08 -2.52
N ALA A 495 -29.03 -3.09 -2.33
CA ALA A 495 -29.67 -3.58 -1.11
C ALA A 495 -29.28 -5.03 -0.79
N HIS A 496 -29.16 -5.90 -1.80
CA HIS A 496 -28.77 -7.30 -1.61
C HIS A 496 -27.37 -7.45 -1.00
N PHE A 497 -26.43 -6.58 -1.41
CA PHE A 497 -25.06 -6.54 -0.87
C PHE A 497 -25.02 -5.89 0.50
N GLU A 498 -25.75 -4.79 0.70
CA GLU A 498 -25.84 -4.12 2.00
C GLU A 498 -26.42 -5.02 3.06
N GLU A 499 -27.41 -5.84 2.67
CA GLU A 499 -27.97 -6.85 3.55
C GLU A 499 -26.95 -7.91 3.98
N ARG A 500 -26.05 -8.23 3.05
CA ARG A 500 -24.83 -9.05 3.18
C ARG A 500 -23.79 -8.48 4.16
N SER A 501 -23.60 -7.17 4.10
CA SER A 501 -22.34 -6.55 4.51
C SER A 501 -22.28 -6.10 5.96
N HIS A 502 -21.05 -5.85 6.43
CA HIS A 502 -20.79 -4.97 7.58
C HIS A 502 -21.09 -3.51 7.21
N ALA A 503 -22.38 -3.17 7.11
CA ALA A 503 -22.83 -1.82 6.82
C ALA A 503 -22.61 -0.87 8.01
N ARG A 504 -22.56 -1.42 9.22
CA ARG A 504 -22.17 -0.70 10.45
C ARG A 504 -20.91 -1.33 11.02
N LEU A 505 -20.00 -0.46 11.43
CA LEU A 505 -18.66 -0.84 11.90
C LEU A 505 -18.57 -0.92 13.43
N THR A 506 -19.52 -0.30 14.13
CA THR A 506 -19.57 -0.33 15.59
C THR A 506 -19.98 -1.71 16.11
N VAL A 507 -19.26 -2.19 17.11
CA VAL A 507 -19.50 -3.45 17.83
C VAL A 507 -19.77 -3.13 19.29
N SER A 508 -21.04 -3.11 19.67
CA SER A 508 -21.46 -2.78 21.03
C SER A 508 -20.93 -3.79 22.06
N PRO A 509 -20.78 -3.39 23.33
CA PRO A 509 -20.43 -4.30 24.42
C PRO A 509 -21.35 -5.52 24.49
N GLN A 510 -20.79 -6.68 24.84
CA GLN A 510 -21.54 -7.93 25.04
C GLN A 510 -22.44 -8.29 23.84
N SER A 511 -21.96 -8.04 22.62
CA SER A 511 -22.72 -8.23 21.39
C SER A 511 -21.92 -9.00 20.34
N ILE A 512 -22.63 -9.49 19.32
CA ILE A 512 -22.04 -10.21 18.19
C ILE A 512 -22.55 -9.58 16.90
N VAL A 513 -21.66 -9.24 15.98
CA VAL A 513 -21.99 -8.78 14.63
C VAL A 513 -21.31 -9.67 13.59
N ALA A 514 -22.01 -10.02 12.51
CA ALA A 514 -21.47 -10.82 11.42
C ALA A 514 -21.95 -10.34 10.05
N GLY A 515 -21.04 -10.30 9.09
CA GLY A 515 -21.29 -9.75 7.76
C GLY A 515 -20.10 -9.93 6.83
N TYR A 516 -20.29 -9.54 5.57
CA TYR A 516 -19.23 -9.56 4.56
C TYR A 516 -18.52 -8.20 4.43
N ILE A 517 -17.20 -8.23 4.34
CA ILE A 517 -16.37 -7.14 3.84
C ILE A 517 -15.91 -7.53 2.43
N PHE A 518 -16.00 -6.62 1.48
CA PHE A 518 -15.60 -6.87 0.10
C PHE A 518 -14.19 -6.35 -0.13
N SER A 519 -13.29 -7.23 -0.56
CA SER A 519 -11.87 -6.95 -0.75
C SER A 519 -11.42 -7.30 -2.16
N ARG A 520 -10.17 -6.98 -2.52
CA ARG A 520 -9.57 -7.46 -3.77
C ARG A 520 -9.36 -8.97 -3.74
N VAL A 521 -9.36 -9.61 -4.90
CA VAL A 521 -9.11 -11.05 -4.99
C VAL A 521 -7.66 -11.40 -4.66
N ASP A 522 -7.49 -12.33 -3.73
CA ASP A 522 -6.30 -13.16 -3.55
C ASP A 522 -6.71 -14.62 -3.84
N GLU A 523 -6.24 -15.20 -4.96
CA GLU A 523 -6.48 -16.61 -5.28
C GLU A 523 -5.46 -17.48 -4.53
N GLY A 524 -5.87 -18.67 -4.07
CA GLY A 524 -5.02 -19.52 -3.22
C GLY A 524 -5.34 -19.29 -1.75
N THR A 525 -4.63 -18.39 -1.08
CA THR A 525 -4.88 -18.03 0.31
C THR A 525 -5.17 -16.56 0.46
N LYS A 526 -6.25 -16.27 1.19
CA LYS A 526 -6.65 -14.91 1.52
C LYS A 526 -5.96 -14.51 2.82
N SER A 527 -5.03 -13.55 2.72
CA SER A 527 -4.28 -12.97 3.84
C SER A 527 -4.84 -11.59 4.17
N PHE A 528 -5.22 -11.35 5.42
CA PHE A 528 -5.79 -10.07 5.84
C PHE A 528 -5.74 -9.92 7.35
N ASN A 529 -5.83 -8.66 7.81
CA ASN A 529 -6.06 -8.36 9.22
C ASN A 529 -7.56 -8.14 9.48
N VAL A 530 -7.95 -8.38 10.72
CA VAL A 530 -9.21 -7.90 11.29
C VAL A 530 -8.83 -7.08 12.52
N ASP A 531 -8.79 -5.77 12.33
CA ASP A 531 -8.53 -4.86 13.42
C ASP A 531 -9.88 -4.38 14.01
N VAL A 532 -9.96 -4.43 15.33
CA VAL A 532 -11.10 -3.95 16.09
C VAL A 532 -10.57 -3.01 17.17
N ILE A 533 -11.00 -1.76 17.14
CA ILE A 533 -10.37 -0.67 17.91
C ILE A 533 -11.40 -0.01 18.82
N GLY A 534 -11.05 0.17 20.09
CA GLY A 534 -11.79 0.91 21.11
C GLY A 534 -10.91 1.95 21.80
N GLU A 535 -11.46 2.66 22.78
CA GLU A 535 -10.72 3.68 23.53
C GLU A 535 -9.57 3.04 24.34
N GLY A 536 -8.33 3.25 23.90
CA GLY A 536 -7.13 2.65 24.51
C GLY A 536 -6.98 1.14 24.32
N GLU A 537 -7.76 0.54 23.41
CA GLU A 537 -7.72 -0.90 23.11
C GLU A 537 -7.63 -1.11 21.59
N ALA A 538 -6.61 -1.83 21.12
CA ALA A 538 -6.53 -2.28 19.73
C ALA A 538 -6.28 -3.78 19.68
N TYR A 539 -7.20 -4.51 19.05
CA TYR A 539 -7.09 -5.94 18.79
C TYR A 539 -6.71 -6.12 17.32
N LEU A 540 -5.48 -6.57 17.05
CA LEU A 540 -4.90 -6.63 15.70
C LEU A 540 -4.66 -8.08 15.30
N MET A 541 -5.62 -8.69 14.60
CA MET A 541 -5.62 -10.13 14.35
C MET A 541 -5.34 -10.44 12.88
N SER A 542 -4.30 -11.21 12.58
CA SER A 542 -4.01 -11.63 11.20
C SER A 542 -4.58 -13.01 10.88
N PHE A 543 -5.26 -13.13 9.75
CA PHE A 543 -5.85 -14.36 9.26
C PHE A 543 -5.27 -14.77 7.90
N PHE A 544 -5.08 -16.07 7.74
CA PHE A 544 -4.65 -16.71 6.50
C PHE A 544 -5.65 -17.83 6.19
N VAL A 545 -6.56 -17.56 5.26
CA VAL A 545 -7.70 -18.45 4.96
C VAL A 545 -7.51 -19.07 3.59
N PRO A 546 -7.23 -20.38 3.49
CA PRO A 546 -7.15 -21.07 2.21
C PRO A 546 -8.49 -21.03 1.47
N VAL A 547 -8.45 -20.68 0.20
CA VAL A 547 -9.60 -20.53 -0.70
C VAL A 547 -9.53 -21.61 -1.79
N PRO A 548 -10.49 -22.56 -1.81
CA PRO A 548 -10.58 -23.57 -2.86
C PRO A 548 -10.66 -22.94 -4.25
N GLY A 549 -9.92 -23.49 -5.21
CA GLY A 549 -10.02 -23.11 -6.63
C GLY A 549 -8.67 -23.02 -7.35
N LEU A 550 -7.59 -22.68 -6.64
CA LEU A 550 -6.23 -22.63 -7.19
C LEU A 550 -5.48 -23.93 -6.87
N LYS A 551 -4.74 -24.50 -7.84
CA LYS A 551 -3.95 -25.73 -7.61
C LYS A 551 -2.54 -25.35 -7.16
N LEU A 552 -2.41 -24.95 -5.90
CA LEU A 552 -1.14 -24.56 -5.29
C LEU A 552 -0.21 -25.77 -5.08
N ASP A 553 1.07 -25.62 -5.39
CA ASP A 553 2.01 -26.75 -5.40
C ASP A 553 2.64 -27.07 -4.07
N HIS A 554 2.80 -26.09 -3.19
CA HIS A 554 3.35 -26.36 -1.86
C HIS A 554 2.37 -27.22 -1.02
N HIS A 555 1.07 -27.23 -1.34
CA HIS A 555 0.09 -28.17 -0.76
C HIS A 555 0.38 -29.65 -1.08
N LYS A 556 1.23 -29.93 -2.08
CA LYS A 556 1.66 -31.28 -2.46
C LYS A 556 3.03 -31.66 -1.92
N VAL A 557 3.79 -30.69 -1.39
CA VAL A 557 5.08 -30.95 -0.77
C VAL A 557 4.83 -31.39 0.66
N ASP A 558 5.15 -32.64 0.97
CA ASP A 558 5.13 -33.12 2.34
C ASP A 558 6.36 -32.58 3.07
N VAL A 559 6.25 -31.33 3.55
CA VAL A 559 7.32 -30.59 4.20
C VAL A 559 7.91 -31.37 5.38
N ALA A 560 7.08 -32.15 6.09
CA ALA A 560 7.52 -32.95 7.22
C ALA A 560 8.41 -34.15 6.82
N ASN A 561 8.33 -34.60 5.57
CA ASN A 561 9.00 -35.79 5.08
C ASN A 561 9.91 -35.53 3.86
N ILE A 562 10.33 -34.27 3.62
CA ILE A 562 11.29 -33.95 2.54
C ILE A 562 12.61 -34.69 2.75
N TYR A 563 13.07 -34.76 4.00
CA TYR A 563 14.30 -35.45 4.40
C TYR A 563 13.98 -36.53 5.43
N PRO A 564 14.65 -37.69 5.40
CA PRO A 564 14.54 -38.67 6.46
C PRO A 564 15.19 -38.13 7.74
N ASN A 565 14.68 -38.53 8.91
CA ASN A 565 15.10 -37.98 10.22
C ASN A 565 16.62 -38.10 10.49
N ASN A 566 17.31 -39.07 9.88
CA ASN A 566 18.75 -39.26 10.03
C ASN A 566 19.60 -38.27 9.19
N GLU A 567 19.02 -37.60 8.20
CA GLU A 567 19.69 -36.56 7.42
C GLU A 567 19.54 -35.17 8.06
N ILE A 568 18.53 -34.99 8.92
CA ILE A 568 18.28 -33.71 9.61
C ILE A 568 19.37 -33.45 10.65
N ARG A 569 20.06 -32.31 10.51
CA ARG A 569 21.16 -31.91 11.40
C ARG A 569 20.85 -30.59 12.09
N ASN A 570 20.92 -30.58 13.42
CA ASN A 570 20.93 -29.32 14.19
C ASN A 570 22.35 -28.76 14.20
N VAL A 571 22.51 -27.51 13.80
CA VAL A 571 23.79 -26.81 13.68
C VAL A 571 23.80 -25.54 14.53
N ASN A 572 24.97 -25.23 15.11
CA ASN A 572 25.20 -23.93 15.73
C ASN A 572 25.40 -22.83 14.65
N LEU A 573 25.56 -21.57 15.05
CA LEU A 573 25.66 -20.46 14.09
C LEU A 573 26.90 -20.57 13.19
N ALA A 574 28.06 -20.91 13.75
CA ALA A 574 29.30 -21.05 12.98
C ALA A 574 29.19 -22.19 11.95
N GLU A 575 28.67 -23.33 12.37
CA GLU A 575 28.39 -24.48 11.49
C GLU A 575 27.37 -24.13 10.40
N LEU A 576 26.31 -23.40 10.75
CA LEU A 576 25.31 -22.93 9.79
C LEU A 576 25.95 -22.08 8.69
N VAL A 577 26.75 -21.08 9.07
CA VAL A 577 27.43 -20.22 8.11
C VAL A 577 28.33 -21.05 7.19
N ALA A 578 29.18 -21.91 7.75
CA ALA A 578 30.11 -22.74 6.97
C ALA A 578 29.39 -23.70 6.00
N GLU A 579 28.32 -24.37 6.45
CA GLU A 579 27.54 -25.30 5.62
C GLU A 579 26.78 -24.58 4.51
N VAL A 580 26.21 -23.41 4.82
CA VAL A 580 25.47 -22.62 3.83
C VAL A 580 26.42 -22.03 2.80
N GLU A 581 27.58 -21.49 3.19
CA GLU A 581 28.58 -20.98 2.24
C GLU A 581 29.07 -22.03 1.24
N LEU A 582 29.04 -23.31 1.63
CA LEU A 582 29.37 -24.46 0.78
C LEU A 582 28.25 -24.88 -0.19
N MET A 583 27.01 -24.47 0.05
CA MET A 583 25.89 -24.79 -0.85
C MET A 583 26.10 -24.11 -2.22
N PRO A 584 25.49 -24.66 -3.30
CA PRO A 584 25.62 -24.08 -4.64
C PRO A 584 25.36 -22.58 -4.68
N CYS A 585 26.12 -21.85 -5.49
CA CYS A 585 25.90 -20.40 -5.65
C CYS A 585 24.52 -20.08 -6.23
N CYS A 586 24.01 -20.99 -7.05
CA CYS A 586 23.07 -20.67 -8.10
C CYS A 586 22.12 -21.84 -8.34
N VAL A 587 20.93 -21.53 -8.83
CA VAL A 587 19.94 -22.54 -9.24
C VAL A 587 20.34 -23.20 -10.56
N TYR A 588 19.85 -24.40 -10.82
CA TYR A 588 20.13 -25.13 -12.07
C TYR A 588 18.87 -25.39 -12.90
N ASN A 589 19.07 -25.71 -14.18
CA ASN A 589 18.05 -26.35 -14.99
C ASN A 589 17.82 -27.82 -14.56
N ALA A 590 16.78 -28.47 -15.08
CA ALA A 590 16.47 -29.87 -14.74
C ALA A 590 17.58 -30.87 -15.09
N GLY A 591 18.51 -30.51 -15.98
CA GLY A 591 19.65 -31.34 -16.37
C GLY A 591 20.92 -31.13 -15.52
N GLY A 592 20.94 -30.13 -14.64
CA GLY A 592 22.08 -29.81 -13.77
C GLY A 592 23.32 -29.24 -14.47
N GLN A 593 23.22 -28.86 -15.75
CA GLN A 593 24.39 -28.50 -16.58
C GLN A 593 24.66 -27.00 -16.68
N ASP A 594 23.65 -26.17 -16.48
CA ASP A 594 23.73 -24.71 -16.64
C ASP A 594 23.30 -24.01 -15.34
N GLU A 595 24.04 -22.97 -14.94
CA GLU A 595 23.74 -22.13 -13.78
C GLU A 595 22.73 -21.01 -14.11
N GLY A 596 21.88 -20.69 -13.14
CA GLY A 596 20.83 -19.69 -13.22
C GLY A 596 21.05 -18.51 -12.27
N ASP A 597 19.94 -17.97 -11.79
CA ASP A 597 19.95 -16.87 -10.83
C ASP A 597 20.62 -17.32 -9.50
N PRO A 598 21.32 -16.40 -8.80
CA PRO A 598 22.04 -16.74 -7.58
C PRO A 598 21.08 -17.04 -6.41
N LEU A 599 21.46 -18.01 -5.59
CA LEU A 599 20.84 -18.32 -4.30
C LEU A 599 21.30 -17.28 -3.27
N ASN A 600 20.64 -16.12 -3.29
CA ASN A 600 21.01 -14.91 -2.54
C ASN A 600 20.29 -14.76 -1.19
N LEU A 601 19.52 -15.77 -0.76
CA LEU A 601 18.72 -15.73 0.47
C LEU A 601 18.87 -16.99 1.30
N VAL A 602 18.74 -16.83 2.61
CA VAL A 602 18.65 -17.91 3.59
C VAL A 602 17.63 -17.51 4.66
N PHE A 603 16.70 -18.40 4.99
CA PHE A 603 15.69 -18.16 6.04
C PHE A 603 15.81 -19.19 7.15
N ILE A 604 15.60 -18.75 8.39
CA ILE A 604 15.47 -19.60 9.58
C ILE A 604 14.07 -19.36 10.13
N GLY A 605 13.22 -20.38 10.06
CA GLY A 605 11.81 -20.22 10.40
C GLY A 605 11.01 -21.48 10.16
N GLU A 606 9.92 -21.63 10.93
CA GLU A 606 8.96 -22.70 10.69
C GLU A 606 8.25 -22.47 9.34
N PRO A 607 7.78 -23.53 8.65
CA PRO A 607 7.09 -23.38 7.37
C PRO A 607 5.90 -22.40 7.43
N ARG A 608 5.17 -22.39 8.55
CA ARG A 608 4.04 -21.47 8.77
C ARG A 608 4.50 -20.03 8.98
N ASP A 609 5.55 -19.79 9.74
CA ASP A 609 6.09 -18.44 9.97
C ASP A 609 6.57 -17.85 8.64
N LEU A 610 7.30 -18.64 7.85
CA LEU A 610 7.76 -18.25 6.54
C LEU A 610 6.58 -17.92 5.61
N TYR A 611 5.57 -18.78 5.59
CA TYR A 611 4.37 -18.57 4.79
C TYR A 611 3.64 -17.29 5.18
N TYR A 612 3.39 -17.08 6.47
CA TYR A 612 2.70 -15.90 7.00
C TYR A 612 3.51 -14.62 6.80
N ALA A 613 4.83 -14.68 6.86
CA ALA A 613 5.70 -13.53 6.59
C ALA A 613 5.50 -13.00 5.16
N PHE A 614 5.53 -13.88 4.16
CA PHE A 614 5.32 -13.50 2.78
C PHE A 614 3.89 -13.04 2.50
N MET A 615 2.90 -13.73 3.06
CA MET A 615 1.50 -13.36 2.92
C MET A 615 1.19 -11.98 3.54
N ARG A 616 1.78 -11.64 4.69
CA ARG A 616 1.68 -10.29 5.30
C ARG A 616 2.35 -9.22 4.45
N ALA A 617 3.49 -9.55 3.84
CA ALA A 617 4.20 -8.66 2.93
C ALA A 617 3.52 -8.47 1.55
N GLY A 618 2.40 -9.16 1.30
CA GLY A 618 1.62 -9.06 0.06
C GLY A 618 2.25 -9.81 -1.11
N TRP A 619 2.99 -10.88 -0.83
CA TRP A 619 3.46 -11.81 -1.85
C TRP A 619 2.35 -12.79 -2.23
N ASP A 620 2.28 -13.10 -3.51
CA ASP A 620 1.28 -13.97 -4.10
C ASP A 620 1.84 -15.35 -4.38
N GLU A 621 1.01 -16.35 -4.08
CA GLU A 621 1.30 -17.73 -4.39
C GLU A 621 1.25 -17.98 -5.90
N THR A 622 2.13 -18.86 -6.39
CA THR A 622 2.24 -19.21 -7.81
C THR A 622 2.03 -20.71 -8.04
N GLU A 623 1.39 -21.05 -9.16
CA GLU A 623 1.36 -22.44 -9.64
C GLU A 623 2.71 -22.81 -10.30
N ARG A 624 3.02 -24.10 -10.39
CA ARG A 624 4.24 -24.67 -10.98
C ARG A 624 3.91 -25.34 -12.29
N ILE A 625 4.85 -25.20 -13.22
CA ILE A 625 4.79 -25.89 -14.49
C ILE A 625 6.08 -26.68 -14.72
N HIS A 626 5.92 -27.99 -14.95
CA HIS A 626 7.03 -28.93 -15.17
C HIS A 626 7.54 -28.99 -16.63
N GLY A 627 7.09 -28.12 -17.53
CA GLY A 627 7.57 -28.16 -18.92
C GLY A 627 7.17 -27.00 -19.84
N ALA A 628 7.98 -26.78 -20.87
CA ALA A 628 7.83 -25.65 -21.81
C ALA A 628 6.51 -25.67 -22.61
N SER A 629 5.90 -26.83 -22.89
CA SER A 629 4.60 -26.89 -23.60
C SER A 629 3.41 -26.55 -22.70
N LEU A 630 3.49 -26.92 -21.42
CA LEU A 630 2.52 -26.54 -20.40
C LEU A 630 2.59 -25.04 -20.12
N LEU A 631 3.80 -24.44 -20.19
CA LEU A 631 3.99 -23.00 -20.07
C LEU A 631 3.27 -22.24 -21.19
N LYS A 632 3.29 -22.76 -22.44
CA LYS A 632 2.55 -22.18 -23.58
C LYS A 632 1.04 -22.24 -23.37
N THR A 633 0.55 -23.32 -22.76
CA THR A 633 -0.88 -23.51 -22.47
C THR A 633 -1.33 -22.59 -21.34
N ALA A 634 -0.54 -22.48 -20.27
CA ALA A 634 -0.79 -21.51 -19.19
C ALA A 634 -0.70 -20.07 -19.67
N ALA A 635 0.17 -19.78 -20.64
CA ALA A 635 0.26 -18.47 -21.24
C ALA A 635 -0.98 -18.04 -22.04
N SER A 636 -1.86 -18.98 -22.39
CA SER A 636 -3.15 -18.67 -23.02
C SER A 636 -4.26 -18.33 -22.01
N MET A 637 -4.04 -18.56 -20.71
CA MET A 637 -5.01 -18.30 -19.63
C MET A 637 -4.87 -16.91 -18.98
N PHE A 638 -4.06 -16.03 -19.56
CA PHE A 638 -3.73 -14.70 -19.03
C PHE A 638 -4.88 -13.68 -19.19
N THR A 639 -5.84 -13.70 -18.27
CA THR A 639 -6.74 -12.55 -17.97
C THR A 639 -6.18 -11.77 -16.77
N ALA A 640 -6.42 -10.46 -16.69
CA ALA A 640 -5.76 -9.55 -15.73
C ALA A 640 -5.73 -10.03 -14.26
N GLY A 641 -6.78 -10.68 -13.75
CA GLY A 641 -6.84 -11.20 -12.38
C GLY A 641 -6.04 -12.49 -12.13
N ARG A 642 -6.10 -13.47 -13.05
CA ARG A 642 -5.35 -14.74 -12.95
C ARG A 642 -3.85 -14.59 -13.16
N TYR A 643 -3.43 -13.43 -13.67
CA TYR A 643 -2.02 -13.17 -13.94
C TYR A 643 -1.20 -12.95 -12.67
N ARG A 644 -1.82 -12.45 -11.58
CA ARG A 644 -1.20 -12.29 -10.25
C ARG A 644 -0.74 -13.61 -9.62
N HIS A 645 -1.29 -14.73 -10.07
CA HIS A 645 -0.93 -16.09 -9.66
C HIS A 645 -0.31 -16.90 -10.80
N SER A 646 0.22 -16.19 -11.83
CA SER A 646 0.78 -16.84 -13.03
C SER A 646 1.83 -17.90 -12.66
N PRO A 647 1.83 -19.04 -13.35
CA PRO A 647 2.76 -20.09 -13.00
C PRO A 647 4.20 -19.75 -13.31
N VAL A 648 5.14 -20.21 -12.49
CA VAL A 648 6.58 -20.06 -12.73
C VAL A 648 7.22 -21.37 -13.20
N SER A 649 8.25 -21.25 -14.04
CA SER A 649 9.06 -22.41 -14.43
C SER A 649 9.82 -22.98 -13.23
N ALA A 650 9.97 -24.30 -13.20
CA ALA A 650 10.75 -25.00 -12.18
C ALA A 650 12.25 -24.70 -12.31
N LEU A 651 12.90 -24.39 -11.19
CA LEU A 651 14.35 -24.31 -11.04
C LEU A 651 14.78 -25.34 -9.99
N TYR A 652 16.01 -25.83 -10.09
CA TYR A 652 16.46 -27.00 -9.34
C TYR A 652 17.60 -26.67 -8.41
N VAL A 653 17.53 -27.21 -7.18
CA VAL A 653 18.57 -27.22 -6.15
C VAL A 653 18.45 -28.56 -5.43
N PHE A 654 19.57 -29.18 -5.05
CA PHE A 654 19.58 -30.52 -4.42
C PHE A 654 18.85 -31.59 -5.27
N ASP A 655 19.04 -31.54 -6.60
CA ASP A 655 18.41 -32.44 -7.58
C ASP A 655 16.87 -32.46 -7.56
N ARG A 656 16.24 -31.42 -6.99
CA ARG A 656 14.79 -31.30 -6.88
C ARG A 656 14.29 -29.89 -7.20
N PRO A 657 13.05 -29.75 -7.68
CA PRO A 657 12.46 -28.44 -7.91
C PRO A 657 12.25 -27.68 -6.60
N GLN A 658 11.97 -26.38 -6.70
CA GLN A 658 11.65 -25.51 -5.56
C GLN A 658 10.50 -26.04 -4.68
N ASP A 659 10.54 -25.81 -3.37
CA ASP A 659 9.51 -26.20 -2.39
C ASP A 659 8.37 -25.22 -2.28
N ALA A 660 8.63 -23.94 -2.58
CA ALA A 660 7.59 -22.94 -2.80
C ALA A 660 8.10 -21.91 -3.80
N ALA A 661 7.14 -21.26 -4.46
CA ALA A 661 7.41 -20.11 -5.31
C ALA A 661 6.34 -19.05 -5.08
N LEU A 662 6.81 -17.83 -4.90
CA LEU A 662 6.01 -16.65 -4.61
C LEU A 662 6.39 -15.57 -5.61
N GLN A 663 5.45 -14.67 -5.89
CA GLN A 663 5.74 -13.49 -6.69
C GLN A 663 5.07 -12.27 -6.08
N ARG A 664 5.64 -11.10 -6.32
CA ARG A 664 4.98 -9.85 -5.95
C ARG A 664 4.88 -8.95 -7.17
N ALA A 665 3.65 -8.60 -7.53
CA ALA A 665 3.37 -7.66 -8.61
C ALA A 665 3.79 -6.23 -8.22
N ARG A 666 4.24 -5.44 -9.19
CA ARG A 666 4.55 -4.02 -9.04
C ARG A 666 3.61 -3.14 -9.88
N GLY A 667 4.04 -1.93 -10.27
CA GLY A 667 3.24 -0.93 -10.98
C GLY A 667 2.64 -1.40 -12.31
N SER A 668 3.20 -2.45 -12.93
CA SER A 668 2.62 -3.08 -14.12
C SER A 668 2.76 -4.61 -14.12
N VAL A 669 1.93 -5.23 -14.95
CA VAL A 669 1.89 -6.68 -15.24
C VAL A 669 3.26 -7.22 -15.72
N LYS A 670 4.16 -6.37 -16.22
CA LYS A 670 5.46 -6.78 -16.77
C LYS A 670 6.62 -6.70 -15.77
N GLU A 671 6.37 -6.17 -14.58
CA GLU A 671 7.37 -5.93 -13.52
C GLU A 671 6.96 -6.69 -12.25
N ARG A 672 7.80 -7.62 -11.81
CA ARG A 672 7.52 -8.47 -10.65
C ARG A 672 8.80 -8.83 -9.91
N ASN A 673 8.68 -9.13 -8.63
CA ASN A 673 9.73 -9.88 -7.94
C ASN A 673 9.32 -11.35 -7.89
N HIS A 674 10.26 -12.24 -8.19
CA HIS A 674 10.09 -13.69 -8.13
C HIS A 674 10.94 -14.27 -7.02
N LEU A 675 10.32 -15.07 -6.15
CA LEU A 675 10.98 -15.76 -5.06
C LEU A 675 10.77 -17.27 -5.21
N ARG A 676 11.86 -18.03 -5.03
CA ARG A 676 11.84 -19.49 -4.93
C ARG A 676 12.63 -19.91 -3.71
N ILE A 677 12.14 -20.93 -3.01
CA ILE A 677 12.78 -21.44 -1.79
C ILE A 677 12.85 -22.96 -1.77
N TRP A 678 13.89 -23.47 -1.12
CA TRP A 678 14.14 -24.89 -0.88
C TRP A 678 14.50 -25.08 0.60
N MET A 679 13.83 -26.02 1.27
CA MET A 679 14.22 -26.49 2.59
C MET A 679 15.56 -27.23 2.51
N THR A 680 16.46 -26.98 3.45
CA THR A 680 17.71 -27.72 3.59
C THR A 680 17.55 -28.80 4.67
N PRO A 681 18.45 -29.80 4.76
CA PRO A 681 18.43 -30.74 5.89
C PRO A 681 18.93 -30.11 7.20
N LEU A 682 19.25 -28.81 7.23
CA LEU A 682 19.77 -28.13 8.41
C LEU A 682 18.65 -27.55 9.28
N ARG A 683 18.90 -27.54 10.58
CA ARG A 683 18.13 -26.80 11.58
C ARG A 683 19.04 -25.94 12.42
N HIS A 684 18.60 -24.73 12.73
CA HIS A 684 19.29 -23.82 13.65
C HIS A 684 18.29 -23.36 14.71
N GLU A 685 18.69 -23.42 15.98
CA GLU A 685 17.78 -23.15 17.12
C GLU A 685 16.48 -23.99 17.08
N GLY A 686 16.59 -25.24 16.58
CA GLY A 686 15.46 -26.14 16.40
C GLY A 686 14.57 -25.85 15.18
N LYS A 687 14.74 -24.70 14.52
CA LYS A 687 13.96 -24.26 13.36
C LYS A 687 14.59 -24.71 12.03
N PRO A 688 13.79 -25.06 11.01
CA PRO A 688 14.30 -25.37 9.67
C PRO A 688 15.06 -24.21 9.03
N VAL A 689 16.10 -24.54 8.27
CA VAL A 689 16.86 -23.61 7.43
C VAL A 689 16.44 -23.80 5.97
N TRP A 690 16.16 -22.68 5.29
CA TRP A 690 15.77 -22.63 3.89
C TRP A 690 16.80 -21.84 3.09
N ILE A 691 17.09 -22.26 1.87
CA ILE A 691 17.85 -21.48 0.89
C ILE A 691 16.90 -20.94 -0.17
N GLY A 692 17.16 -19.72 -0.64
CA GLY A 692 16.25 -19.03 -1.55
C GLY A 692 16.95 -18.24 -2.63
N GLN A 693 16.18 -17.96 -3.67
CA GLN A 693 16.55 -17.15 -4.82
C GLN A 693 15.47 -16.08 -5.02
N ILE A 694 15.86 -14.81 -5.03
CA ILE A 694 15.00 -13.70 -5.44
C ILE A 694 15.58 -12.95 -6.65
N SER A 695 14.73 -12.63 -7.61
CA SER A 695 15.06 -11.77 -8.76
C SER A 695 13.91 -10.82 -9.10
N ARG A 696 14.25 -9.66 -9.66
CA ARG A 696 13.30 -8.63 -10.11
C ARG A 696 13.23 -8.64 -11.62
N ASP A 697 12.04 -8.76 -12.17
CA ASP A 697 11.76 -8.60 -13.59
C ASP A 697 11.55 -7.13 -13.93
N ILE A 698 12.29 -6.63 -14.91
CA ILE A 698 12.25 -5.24 -15.42
C ILE A 698 11.73 -5.16 -16.86
N GLY A 699 11.27 -6.28 -17.43
CA GLY A 699 10.62 -6.30 -18.73
C GLY A 699 10.46 -7.69 -19.35
N VAL A 700 10.08 -7.73 -20.63
CA VAL A 700 9.86 -8.98 -21.38
C VAL A 700 10.76 -9.02 -22.61
N ARG A 701 11.43 -10.16 -22.84
CA ARG A 701 12.21 -10.48 -24.03
C ARG A 701 11.61 -11.67 -24.76
N PHE A 702 11.40 -11.53 -26.07
CA PHE A 702 11.05 -12.65 -26.92
C PHE A 702 12.33 -13.40 -27.31
N THR A 703 12.44 -14.67 -26.92
CA THR A 703 13.55 -15.54 -27.37
C THR A 703 13.02 -16.73 -28.15
N ARG A 704 13.88 -17.35 -28.98
CA ARG A 704 13.49 -18.53 -29.80
C ARG A 704 13.51 -19.85 -29.00
N LYS A 705 14.07 -19.87 -27.79
CA LYS A 705 14.13 -21.07 -26.91
C LYS A 705 12.91 -21.20 -25.99
N THR A 706 12.31 -20.08 -25.59
CA THR A 706 11.09 -19.99 -24.79
C THR A 706 10.34 -18.72 -25.24
N ILE A 707 9.05 -18.84 -25.57
CA ILE A 707 8.30 -17.81 -26.34
C ILE A 707 8.29 -16.42 -25.66
N SER A 708 8.51 -16.33 -24.34
CA SER A 708 8.84 -15.10 -23.62
C SER A 708 9.67 -15.42 -22.38
N THR A 709 10.86 -14.83 -22.23
CA THR A 709 11.57 -14.79 -20.93
C THR A 709 11.49 -13.37 -20.41
N HIS A 710 11.14 -13.22 -19.13
CA HIS A 710 11.26 -11.93 -18.47
C HIS A 710 12.74 -11.53 -18.42
N LYS A 711 13.02 -10.23 -18.50
CA LYS A 711 14.36 -9.66 -18.33
C LYS A 711 14.52 -9.34 -16.86
N ILE A 712 15.51 -9.95 -16.21
CA ILE A 712 15.81 -9.61 -14.81
C ILE A 712 16.64 -8.33 -14.70
N ASP A 713 16.50 -7.66 -13.57
CA ASP A 713 17.41 -6.63 -13.09
C ASP A 713 18.79 -7.27 -12.84
N PRO A 714 19.86 -6.78 -13.50
CA PRO A 714 21.20 -7.30 -13.27
C PRO A 714 21.71 -7.01 -11.85
N ASP A 715 21.17 -6.00 -11.15
CA ASP A 715 21.50 -5.74 -9.74
C ASP A 715 20.67 -6.66 -8.83
N VAL A 716 21.15 -7.89 -8.64
CA VAL A 716 20.43 -8.87 -7.80
C VAL A 716 20.47 -8.50 -6.32
N ASP A 717 21.43 -7.67 -5.91
CA ASP A 717 21.53 -7.18 -4.54
C ASP A 717 20.43 -6.15 -4.28
N GLU A 718 20.16 -5.22 -5.19
CA GLU A 718 19.03 -4.28 -5.09
C GLU A 718 17.69 -5.02 -4.82
N THR A 719 17.52 -6.20 -5.43
CA THR A 719 16.34 -7.05 -5.21
C THR A 719 16.37 -7.77 -3.85
N ARG A 720 17.54 -8.31 -3.44
CA ARG A 720 17.75 -8.93 -2.12
C ARG A 720 17.45 -7.95 -1.00
N GLU A 721 17.98 -6.73 -1.11
CA GLU A 721 17.78 -5.66 -0.14
C GLU A 721 16.32 -5.18 -0.09
N TYR A 722 15.62 -5.15 -1.24
CA TYR A 722 14.19 -4.87 -1.27
C TYR A 722 13.39 -5.87 -0.43
N LEU A 723 13.71 -7.17 -0.51
CA LEU A 723 13.02 -8.19 0.27
C LEU A 723 13.23 -8.02 1.78
N LEU A 724 14.47 -7.72 2.20
CA LEU A 724 14.75 -7.41 3.61
C LEU A 724 13.85 -6.29 4.12
N GLU A 725 13.84 -5.17 3.39
CA GLU A 725 13.05 -3.99 3.75
C GLU A 725 11.55 -4.34 3.77
N ASP A 726 11.07 -5.09 2.78
CA ASP A 726 9.66 -5.49 2.70
C ASP A 726 9.20 -6.36 3.87
N LEU A 727 9.97 -7.38 4.23
CA LEU A 727 9.64 -8.27 5.34
C LEU A 727 9.78 -7.57 6.70
N ALA A 728 10.75 -6.66 6.83
CA ALA A 728 10.93 -5.87 8.04
C ALA A 728 9.75 -4.90 8.27
N TYR A 729 9.29 -4.19 7.23
CA TYR A 729 8.09 -3.33 7.32
C TYR A 729 6.79 -4.11 7.51
N SER A 730 6.81 -5.40 7.17
CA SER A 730 5.72 -6.34 7.46
C SER A 730 5.84 -6.98 8.85
N GLN A 731 6.79 -6.52 9.68
CA GLN A 731 7.03 -6.92 11.06
C GLN A 731 7.35 -8.41 11.24
N THR A 732 8.05 -9.02 10.28
CA THR A 732 8.27 -10.49 10.26
C THR A 732 9.73 -10.91 10.46
N VAL A 733 10.64 -9.95 10.53
CA VAL A 733 12.09 -10.19 10.66
C VAL A 733 12.50 -9.94 12.10
N LYS A 734 13.01 -10.97 12.79
CA LYS A 734 13.60 -10.85 14.13
C LYS A 734 15.05 -10.35 14.06
N ALA A 735 15.82 -10.93 13.14
CA ALA A 735 17.21 -10.61 12.95
C ALA A 735 17.64 -10.86 11.51
N PHE A 736 18.70 -10.20 11.06
CA PHE A 736 19.31 -10.48 9.76
C PHE A 736 20.83 -10.27 9.78
N GLY A 737 21.52 -10.92 8.85
CA GLY A 737 22.95 -10.74 8.61
C GLY A 737 23.35 -11.16 7.20
N TYR A 738 24.62 -11.00 6.85
CA TYR A 738 25.15 -11.38 5.53
C TYR A 738 26.26 -12.41 5.67
N ILE A 739 26.25 -13.41 4.80
CA ILE A 739 27.25 -14.49 4.71
C ILE A 739 27.70 -14.67 3.25
N GLY A 740 28.78 -15.41 3.00
CA GLY A 740 29.25 -15.69 1.65
C GLY A 740 28.39 -16.72 0.88
N GLY A 741 29.01 -17.32 -0.14
CA GLY A 741 28.46 -18.48 -0.86
C GLY A 741 27.89 -18.22 -2.26
N VAL A 742 27.71 -16.96 -2.68
CA VAL A 742 27.35 -16.66 -4.09
C VAL A 742 28.59 -16.37 -4.93
N GLY A 743 29.59 -15.72 -4.33
CA GLY A 743 30.80 -15.25 -5.01
C GLY A 743 30.59 -13.91 -5.71
N VAL A 744 31.56 -13.00 -5.58
CA VAL A 744 31.49 -11.65 -6.14
C VAL A 744 31.38 -11.71 -7.67
N ALA A 745 30.52 -10.87 -8.23
CA ALA A 745 30.48 -10.58 -9.66
C ALA A 745 30.43 -9.06 -9.84
N ASP A 746 31.54 -8.45 -10.22
CA ASP A 746 31.63 -7.01 -10.36
C ASP A 746 30.73 -6.49 -11.48
N TYR A 747 30.26 -5.24 -11.34
CA TYR A 747 29.49 -4.55 -12.39
C TYR A 747 30.19 -4.58 -13.76
N ALA A 748 31.53 -4.45 -13.77
CA ALA A 748 32.33 -4.46 -14.99
C ALA A 748 32.52 -5.87 -15.58
N GLN A 749 32.29 -6.93 -14.80
CA GLN A 749 32.46 -8.34 -15.19
C GLN A 749 31.27 -9.18 -14.70
N PRO A 750 30.04 -8.92 -15.20
CA PRO A 750 28.86 -9.61 -14.72
C PRO A 750 28.85 -11.08 -15.16
N ARG A 751 28.22 -11.93 -14.34
CA ARG A 751 27.90 -13.32 -14.69
C ARG A 751 26.60 -13.38 -15.51
N SER A 752 26.28 -14.53 -16.09
CA SER A 752 25.06 -14.75 -16.89
C SER A 752 24.23 -15.91 -16.34
N ASN A 753 22.90 -15.78 -16.38
CA ASN A 753 21.96 -16.82 -15.95
C ASN A 753 21.51 -17.75 -17.11
N LEU A 754 20.62 -18.71 -16.80
CA LEU A 754 20.01 -19.67 -17.73
C LEU A 754 19.33 -19.05 -18.97
N THR A 755 18.89 -17.80 -18.87
CA THR A 755 18.22 -17.08 -19.96
C THR A 755 19.17 -16.23 -20.80
N GLY A 756 20.44 -16.17 -20.41
CA GLY A 756 21.48 -15.32 -20.99
C GLY A 756 21.41 -13.87 -20.52
N ASP A 757 20.74 -13.60 -19.40
CA ASP A 757 20.72 -12.30 -18.76
C ASP A 757 21.90 -12.15 -17.81
N SER A 758 22.57 -11.00 -17.90
CA SER A 758 23.69 -10.64 -17.04
C SER A 758 23.23 -10.26 -15.63
N TYR A 759 24.04 -10.55 -14.62
CA TYR A 759 23.87 -10.06 -13.24
C TYR A 759 25.22 -9.77 -12.56
N PHE A 760 25.20 -8.86 -11.59
CA PHE A 760 26.32 -8.51 -10.71
C PHE A 760 25.86 -8.55 -9.25
N THR A 761 26.78 -8.83 -8.33
CA THR A 761 26.48 -9.01 -6.90
C THR A 761 27.74 -8.86 -6.05
N ASP A 762 27.58 -8.41 -4.81
CA ASP A 762 28.57 -8.43 -3.75
C ASP A 762 28.95 -9.85 -3.27
N GLY A 763 28.31 -10.88 -3.82
CA GLY A 763 28.63 -12.28 -3.57
C GLY A 763 28.09 -12.84 -2.26
N ARG A 764 27.29 -12.05 -1.53
CA ARG A 764 26.73 -12.43 -0.24
C ARG A 764 25.32 -13.00 -0.35
N ARG A 765 24.93 -13.76 0.65
CA ARG A 765 23.56 -14.18 0.93
C ARG A 765 23.04 -13.41 2.13
N LEU A 766 21.78 -13.02 2.07
CA LEU A 766 21.07 -12.44 3.21
C LEU A 766 20.48 -13.57 4.05
N LEU A 767 20.90 -13.66 5.31
CA LEU A 767 20.37 -14.59 6.31
C LEU A 767 19.30 -13.90 7.16
N LEU A 768 18.11 -14.47 7.24
CA LEU A 768 16.94 -13.90 7.92
C LEU A 768 16.39 -14.86 8.97
N TRP A 769 16.27 -14.40 10.22
CA TRP A 769 15.47 -15.08 11.24
C TRP A 769 14.05 -14.54 11.20
N LEU A 770 13.10 -15.40 10.86
CA LEU A 770 11.68 -15.03 10.79
C LEU A 770 10.99 -15.21 12.15
N SER A 771 10.03 -14.34 12.41
CA SER A 771 9.15 -14.37 13.57
C SER A 771 7.71 -14.66 13.16
N GLY A 772 7.02 -15.51 13.91
CA GLY A 772 5.56 -15.69 13.80
C GLY A 772 4.78 -14.54 14.45
N GLU A 773 5.41 -13.85 15.41
CA GLU A 773 4.89 -12.67 16.10
C GLU A 773 5.40 -11.37 15.44
N PRO A 774 4.61 -10.28 15.43
CA PRO A 774 5.06 -8.98 14.94
C PRO A 774 6.31 -8.47 15.68
N ILE A 775 7.31 -8.01 14.94
CA ILE A 775 8.54 -7.37 15.45
C ILE A 775 8.62 -5.93 14.91
N GLY A 776 8.76 -4.95 15.80
CA GLY A 776 8.99 -3.54 15.42
C GLY A 776 10.30 -3.35 14.65
N LEU A 777 10.37 -2.33 13.79
CA LEU A 777 11.59 -2.05 13.00
C LEU A 777 12.81 -1.73 13.86
N ASP A 778 12.59 -1.10 15.00
CA ASP A 778 13.58 -0.78 16.04
C ASP A 778 14.02 -2.01 16.86
N GLU A 779 13.21 -3.07 16.88
CA GLU A 779 13.52 -4.34 17.54
C GLU A 779 14.33 -5.31 16.65
N VAL A 780 14.44 -5.04 15.35
CA VAL A 780 15.15 -5.90 14.40
C VAL A 780 16.66 -5.89 14.68
N GLN A 781 17.24 -7.07 14.90
CA GLN A 781 18.67 -7.21 15.20
C GLN A 781 19.51 -7.37 13.93
N VAL A 782 20.59 -6.58 13.82
CA VAL A 782 21.59 -6.75 12.75
C VAL A 782 22.76 -7.57 13.29
N MET A 783 22.95 -8.74 12.71
CA MET A 783 23.97 -9.69 13.12
C MET A 783 25.25 -9.45 12.33
N ASP A 784 26.36 -9.22 13.05
CA ASP A 784 27.70 -9.33 12.46
C ASP A 784 28.08 -10.80 12.36
N LEU A 785 28.08 -11.33 11.14
CA LEU A 785 28.41 -12.72 10.85
C LEU A 785 29.80 -12.87 10.23
N SER A 786 30.56 -11.77 10.08
CA SER A 786 31.87 -11.78 9.44
C SER A 786 32.88 -12.69 10.16
N GLY A 787 32.79 -12.77 11.49
CA GLY A 787 33.63 -13.66 12.31
C GLY A 787 33.40 -15.17 12.10
N TYR A 788 32.35 -15.56 11.37
CA TYR A 788 32.05 -16.96 11.04
C TYR A 788 32.33 -17.32 9.58
N SER A 789 32.63 -16.32 8.73
CA SER A 789 32.90 -16.54 7.30
C SER A 789 34.20 -17.31 7.09
N ARG A 790 34.21 -18.22 6.11
CA ARG A 790 35.41 -18.98 5.74
C ARG A 790 36.60 -18.11 5.33
N ASP A 791 36.36 -16.93 4.77
CA ASP A 791 37.44 -16.05 4.30
C ASP A 791 38.36 -15.56 5.43
N ASN A 792 37.92 -15.65 6.69
CA ASN A 792 38.71 -15.32 7.89
C ASN A 792 39.37 -16.54 8.56
N ALA A 793 39.04 -17.77 8.13
CA ALA A 793 39.59 -19.01 8.72
C ALA A 793 40.94 -19.44 8.09
N GLU A 794 41.40 -18.78 7.02
CA GLU A 794 42.71 -19.00 6.39
C GLU A 794 43.79 -18.00 6.86
N SER A 795 43.48 -17.11 7.80
CA SER A 795 44.40 -16.09 8.34
C SER A 795 44.96 -16.37 9.75
N ASP A 796 44.68 -17.53 10.35
CA ASP A 796 45.23 -17.97 11.66
C ASP A 796 46.14 -19.19 11.55
#